data_AF-A0A956P3S8-F1
#
_entry.id   AF-A0A956P3S8-F1
#
_cell.length_a   1.000
_cell.length_b   1.000
_cell.length_c   1.000
_cell.angle_alpha   90.00
_cell.angle_beta   90.00
_cell.angle_gamma   90.00
#
_symmetry.space_group_name_H-M   'P 1'
#
loop_
_entity.id
_entity.type
_entity.pdbx_description
1 polymer ?
#
loop_
_entity_poly.entity_id
_entity_poly.type
_entity_poly.pdbx_seq_one_letter_code
_entity_poly.pdbx_strand_id
1 'polypeptide(L)'
;MNSITVEKAVYFPSKDTNNILSGFGVLQNGFTLEDMNTTCSLGLYFPVSGTIALNGGSLYLTQDLLLRGPVRFGAGYINGNNFAIEFPTNASVFEFPASEYSKQLNLVATATFTGSNIVMDWSYDGSYLAISENVVNEGVTLKIFSVEDNKLSLVVSKKIDCPNGIQVLCWHPSEYIFVLSEHECSILRVISFDSIKKCLNEYVRIDSDVTSGLSWSSDGKYLAASSSVIAENKNKCGVRIYKWENSRLVSIGYALMKKGFFPLKNMISWDHTNTYVVVAGYDKKNQCIVSILNIGKDGITSDLLLEAKRQITALAWHTERPLLVVGFSDIKTKGILYYFDAESSRLIEELPFTSLKIDGLYNAIWSKDGSFFVSLVSSKKNLHGPYVFAISQSRNEITIIAKNHFMQEIKTLTSVKAQDRFSVLDKNGKLYVFEIAPARFVVEDAKLFFRTDVFLEVPIIFYGHCILNGGGNIFDLGCKGAIQVGENSKLVLENAILTGVAQTNIKCLSDTGVLVLRDLMWLQDNDFTFSTGKLCIKNRVTMEGNSIFAYCSNQRSLILPRSSLILDGGITFSYDPTCLSRCDLLGMADSSSQLILHGATLHSSAQKLLLKNGSLKVKTDSTFSSNNSGIEDGIVIGTGVQGEDCTCTIASGALLLLKKGILNYNNISADSWRMVSSGSVLKLGSAAELCLLQSLDLGLGMAILSKNAILRRMAGRELLGGVHALGTVMFD
;
A
#
# COMPACT_ATOMS: atom_id res chain seq x y z
N MET A 1 5.26 -40.22 -28.71
CA MET A 1 5.86 -38.96 -28.23
C MET A 1 4.73 -37.96 -28.10
N ASN A 2 4.27 -37.69 -26.88
CA ASN A 2 3.22 -36.70 -26.65
C ASN A 2 3.81 -35.31 -26.90
N SER A 3 3.17 -34.55 -27.79
CA SER A 3 3.58 -33.19 -28.15
C SER A 3 3.61 -32.30 -26.92
N ILE A 4 4.76 -31.69 -26.64
CA ILE A 4 4.87 -30.59 -25.66
C ILE A 4 4.09 -29.41 -26.24
N THR A 5 2.97 -29.06 -25.65
CA THR A 5 2.19 -27.88 -26.03
C THR A 5 2.71 -26.67 -25.25
N VAL A 6 3.17 -25.65 -25.99
CA VAL A 6 3.39 -24.31 -25.42
C VAL A 6 2.02 -23.68 -25.29
N GLU A 7 1.55 -23.47 -24.05
CA GLU A 7 0.25 -22.88 -23.83
C GLU A 7 0.32 -21.34 -23.93
N LYS A 8 -0.72 -20.74 -24.51
CA LYS A 8 -0.97 -19.30 -24.38
C LYS A 8 -1.21 -18.98 -22.91
N ALA A 9 -1.07 -17.71 -22.49
CA ALA A 9 -1.35 -17.28 -21.12
C ALA A 9 -2.69 -17.89 -20.63
N VAL A 10 -2.62 -18.69 -19.58
CA VAL A 10 -3.76 -19.45 -19.07
C VAL A 10 -4.61 -18.54 -18.19
N TYR A 11 -5.92 -18.67 -18.31
CA TYR A 11 -6.87 -17.85 -17.58
C TYR A 11 -7.80 -18.77 -16.77
N PHE A 12 -7.78 -18.63 -15.46
CA PHE A 12 -8.58 -19.43 -14.53
C PHE A 12 -9.81 -18.64 -14.09
N PRO A 13 -11.02 -19.11 -14.39
CA PRO A 13 -12.24 -18.41 -14.02
C PRO A 13 -12.68 -18.70 -12.58
N SER A 14 -13.34 -17.74 -11.95
CA SER A 14 -13.83 -17.86 -10.56
C SER A 14 -15.05 -18.75 -10.41
N LYS A 15 -15.76 -19.01 -11.51
CA LYS A 15 -16.91 -19.94 -11.54
C LYS A 15 -16.51 -21.41 -11.44
N ASP A 16 -15.26 -21.74 -11.78
CA ASP A 16 -14.78 -23.12 -11.81
C ASP A 16 -14.25 -23.46 -10.40
N THR A 17 -14.79 -24.53 -9.80
CA THR A 17 -14.44 -24.94 -8.44
C THR A 17 -13.19 -25.84 -8.38
N ASN A 18 -12.65 -26.22 -9.54
CA ASN A 18 -11.59 -27.21 -9.68
C ASN A 18 -10.50 -26.76 -10.67
N ASN A 19 -10.13 -25.48 -10.65
CA ASN A 19 -8.98 -24.98 -11.40
C ASN A 19 -7.72 -25.72 -10.95
N ILE A 20 -7.25 -26.65 -11.79
CA ILE A 20 -6.05 -27.44 -11.54
C ILE A 20 -5.17 -27.33 -12.78
N LEU A 21 -3.90 -27.04 -12.56
CA LEU A 21 -2.90 -27.08 -13.60
C LEU A 21 -1.77 -28.01 -13.18
N SER A 22 -1.76 -29.21 -13.76
CA SER A 22 -0.77 -30.24 -13.43
C SER A 22 -0.15 -30.89 -14.67
N GLY A 23 1.11 -31.31 -14.54
CA GLY A 23 1.80 -32.12 -15.56
C GLY A 23 2.78 -31.34 -16.46
N PHE A 24 2.77 -31.67 -17.75
CA PHE A 24 3.81 -31.30 -18.74
C PHE A 24 3.51 -30.01 -19.54
N GLY A 25 2.64 -29.14 -19.04
CA GLY A 25 2.35 -27.85 -19.68
C GLY A 25 3.53 -26.88 -19.55
N VAL A 26 3.86 -26.15 -20.63
CA VAL A 26 4.85 -25.07 -20.61
C VAL A 26 4.12 -23.74 -20.66
N LEU A 27 4.19 -22.98 -19.56
CA LEU A 27 3.60 -21.64 -19.45
C LEU A 27 4.64 -20.55 -19.73
N GLN A 28 4.87 -20.23 -21.01
CA GLN A 28 5.84 -19.17 -21.35
C GLN A 28 5.28 -17.74 -21.16
N ASN A 29 3.95 -17.61 -21.09
CA ASN A 29 3.26 -16.32 -20.95
C ASN A 29 2.50 -16.20 -19.62
N GLY A 30 2.77 -17.10 -18.67
CA GLY A 30 2.23 -17.09 -17.33
C GLY A 30 0.76 -17.49 -17.27
N PHE A 31 0.09 -17.07 -16.20
CA PHE A 31 -1.32 -17.34 -15.97
C PHE A 31 -1.98 -16.24 -15.14
N THR A 32 -3.30 -16.18 -15.21
CA THR A 32 -4.10 -15.18 -14.50
C THR A 32 -5.26 -15.85 -13.78
N LEU A 33 -5.38 -15.60 -12.49
CA LEU A 33 -6.60 -15.88 -11.73
C LEU A 33 -7.59 -14.74 -11.97
N GLU A 34 -8.86 -15.08 -12.16
CA GLU A 34 -9.90 -14.11 -12.52
C GLU A 34 -10.09 -13.02 -11.46
N ASP A 35 -10.19 -13.40 -10.19
CA ASP A 35 -10.50 -12.51 -9.07
C ASP A 35 -10.13 -13.16 -7.70
N MET A 36 -10.46 -12.47 -6.61
CA MET A 36 -10.21 -12.93 -5.24
C MET A 36 -10.92 -14.23 -4.83
N ASN A 37 -11.97 -14.64 -5.56
CA ASN A 37 -12.69 -15.88 -5.30
C ASN A 37 -12.12 -17.06 -6.12
N THR A 38 -11.18 -16.78 -7.01
CA THR A 38 -10.56 -17.80 -7.85
C THR A 38 -9.50 -18.55 -7.05
N THR A 39 -9.66 -19.86 -6.93
CA THR A 39 -8.63 -20.76 -6.40
C THR A 39 -7.96 -21.50 -7.56
N CYS A 40 -6.70 -21.93 -7.42
CA CYS A 40 -6.01 -22.77 -8.38
C CYS A 40 -5.00 -23.69 -7.67
N SER A 41 -5.03 -24.99 -7.98
CA SER A 41 -3.98 -25.93 -7.56
C SER A 41 -2.97 -26.13 -8.70
N LEU A 42 -1.69 -25.89 -8.42
CA LEU A 42 -0.62 -25.86 -9.41
C LEU A 42 0.45 -26.93 -9.14
N GLY A 43 0.80 -27.68 -10.17
CA GLY A 43 1.95 -28.59 -10.14
C GLY A 43 2.53 -28.87 -11.53
N LEU A 44 3.44 -28.00 -11.97
CA LEU A 44 4.06 -28.05 -13.30
C LEU A 44 5.52 -28.51 -13.27
N TYR A 45 5.87 -29.48 -14.12
CA TYR A 45 7.27 -29.95 -14.22
C TYR A 45 8.18 -28.96 -14.94
N PHE A 46 7.60 -28.08 -15.76
CA PHE A 46 8.36 -27.09 -16.52
C PHE A 46 8.28 -25.71 -15.88
N PRO A 47 9.33 -24.89 -16.03
CA PRO A 47 9.32 -23.53 -15.51
C PRO A 47 8.23 -22.66 -16.13
N VAL A 48 7.71 -21.73 -15.32
CA VAL A 48 6.76 -20.69 -15.73
C VAL A 48 7.50 -19.39 -16.01
N SER A 49 7.17 -18.75 -17.12
CA SER A 49 7.64 -17.41 -17.52
C SER A 49 6.45 -16.48 -17.76
N GLY A 50 6.67 -15.18 -17.82
CA GLY A 50 5.63 -14.18 -18.09
C GLY A 50 4.88 -13.69 -16.84
N THR A 51 3.66 -13.21 -17.03
CA THR A 51 2.87 -12.60 -15.95
C THR A 51 2.10 -13.67 -15.18
N ILE A 52 2.33 -13.74 -13.87
CA ILE A 52 1.56 -14.50 -12.90
C ILE A 52 0.70 -13.50 -12.14
N ALA A 53 -0.54 -13.32 -12.57
CA ALA A 53 -1.48 -12.38 -11.95
C ALA A 53 -2.46 -13.14 -11.06
N LEU A 54 -2.27 -13.04 -9.74
CA LEU A 54 -3.16 -13.70 -8.78
C LEU A 54 -4.45 -12.89 -8.53
N ASN A 55 -4.46 -11.58 -8.77
CA ASN A 55 -5.66 -10.73 -8.63
C ASN A 55 -6.42 -10.92 -7.30
N GLY A 56 -5.68 -11.14 -6.20
CA GLY A 56 -6.25 -11.44 -4.88
C GLY A 56 -6.69 -12.89 -4.66
N GLY A 57 -6.69 -13.74 -5.68
CA GLY A 57 -7.07 -15.15 -5.61
C GLY A 57 -6.04 -16.03 -4.90
N SER A 58 -6.35 -17.32 -4.80
CA SER A 58 -5.57 -18.29 -4.01
C SER A 58 -4.87 -19.34 -4.89
N LEU A 59 -3.56 -19.46 -4.74
CA LEU A 59 -2.72 -20.46 -5.40
C LEU A 59 -2.25 -21.52 -4.39
N TYR A 60 -2.49 -22.80 -4.69
CA TYR A 60 -2.06 -23.94 -3.87
C TYR A 60 -1.01 -24.74 -4.63
N LEU A 61 0.22 -24.82 -4.10
CA LEU A 61 1.26 -25.62 -4.72
C LEU A 61 1.09 -27.10 -4.38
N THR A 62 1.32 -27.95 -5.39
CA THR A 62 1.35 -29.42 -5.24
C THR A 62 2.73 -30.00 -5.53
N GLN A 63 3.66 -29.14 -5.94
CA GLN A 63 5.11 -29.40 -6.10
C GLN A 63 5.84 -28.05 -6.20
N ASP A 64 7.17 -28.08 -6.28
CA ASP A 64 7.99 -26.88 -6.43
C ASP A 64 7.63 -26.12 -7.73
N LEU A 65 7.50 -24.80 -7.61
CA LEU A 65 7.25 -23.90 -8.73
C LEU A 65 8.56 -23.25 -9.17
N LEU A 66 9.01 -23.63 -10.36
CA LEU A 66 10.19 -23.04 -10.98
C LEU A 66 9.77 -21.86 -11.85
N LEU A 67 10.38 -20.70 -11.63
CA LEU A 67 10.13 -19.51 -12.44
C LEU A 67 11.35 -19.21 -13.32
N ARG A 68 11.09 -18.83 -14.58
CA ARG A 68 12.14 -18.48 -15.55
C ARG A 68 11.87 -17.11 -16.16
N GLY A 69 12.86 -16.23 -16.11
CA GLY A 69 12.72 -14.84 -16.54
C GLY A 69 12.39 -14.69 -18.04
N PRO A 70 11.67 -13.62 -18.44
CA PRO A 70 11.13 -12.56 -17.57
C PRO A 70 9.86 -13.01 -16.82
N VAL A 71 9.67 -12.58 -15.57
CA VAL A 71 8.49 -12.89 -14.75
C VAL A 71 7.95 -11.62 -14.11
N ARG A 72 6.63 -11.50 -14.01
CA ARG A 72 5.93 -10.51 -13.18
C ARG A 72 4.99 -11.25 -12.24
N PHE A 73 4.99 -10.90 -10.96
CA PHE A 73 4.24 -11.65 -9.95
C PHE A 73 3.29 -10.71 -9.20
N GLY A 74 1.99 -10.89 -9.39
CA GLY A 74 0.95 -10.08 -8.75
C GLY A 74 0.53 -10.60 -7.37
N ALA A 75 -0.15 -9.75 -6.59
CA ALA A 75 -0.54 -10.08 -5.23
C ALA A 75 -1.80 -10.97 -5.17
N GLY A 76 -1.85 -11.79 -4.12
CA GLY A 76 -2.87 -12.79 -3.82
C GLY A 76 -2.43 -13.65 -2.64
N TYR A 77 -3.12 -14.77 -2.42
CA TYR A 77 -2.78 -15.75 -1.40
C TYR A 77 -2.05 -16.94 -2.04
N ILE A 78 -0.93 -17.34 -1.45
CA ILE A 78 -0.16 -18.52 -1.86
C ILE A 78 -0.07 -19.46 -0.66
N ASN A 79 -0.59 -20.67 -0.82
CA ASN A 79 -0.26 -21.78 0.05
C ASN A 79 0.80 -22.66 -0.63
N GLY A 80 2.00 -22.65 -0.08
CA GLY A 80 3.12 -23.42 -0.59
C GLY A 80 3.00 -24.92 -0.31
N ASN A 81 2.17 -25.37 0.64
CA ASN A 81 2.12 -26.77 1.10
C ASN A 81 3.52 -27.36 1.37
N ASN A 82 4.43 -26.54 1.90
CA ASN A 82 5.86 -26.79 2.14
C ASN A 82 6.77 -26.90 0.89
N PHE A 83 6.23 -26.67 -0.31
CA PHE A 83 6.97 -26.58 -1.56
C PHE A 83 7.66 -25.22 -1.74
N ALA A 84 8.64 -25.22 -2.64
CA ALA A 84 9.44 -24.06 -2.97
C ALA A 84 8.88 -23.29 -4.17
N ILE A 85 9.12 -21.98 -4.17
CA ILE A 85 9.04 -21.12 -5.35
C ILE A 85 10.46 -20.64 -5.63
N GLU A 86 11.03 -21.09 -6.74
CA GLU A 86 12.34 -20.64 -7.19
C GLU A 86 12.18 -19.50 -8.19
N PHE A 87 12.60 -18.31 -7.79
CA PHE A 87 12.57 -17.11 -8.63
C PHE A 87 13.74 -17.10 -9.62
N PRO A 88 13.56 -16.49 -10.80
CA PRO A 88 14.57 -16.51 -11.83
C PRO A 88 15.79 -15.66 -11.44
N THR A 89 16.92 -15.95 -12.08
CA THR A 89 18.04 -15.01 -12.16
C THR A 89 17.67 -13.93 -13.18
N ASN A 90 17.48 -12.70 -12.75
CA ASN A 90 17.24 -11.55 -13.63
C ASN A 90 18.53 -10.74 -13.80
N ALA A 91 18.68 -10.06 -14.94
CA ALA A 91 19.79 -9.12 -15.15
C ALA A 91 19.58 -7.78 -14.44
N SER A 92 18.36 -7.52 -13.96
CA SER A 92 17.93 -6.31 -13.24
C SER A 92 17.22 -6.69 -11.94
N VAL A 93 17.04 -5.69 -11.07
CA VAL A 93 16.24 -5.80 -9.83
C VAL A 93 14.85 -6.37 -10.15
N PHE A 94 14.39 -7.30 -9.31
CA PHE A 94 13.08 -7.94 -9.42
C PHE A 94 12.06 -7.23 -8.51
N GLU A 95 11.09 -6.55 -9.11
CA GLU A 95 9.96 -5.95 -8.39
C GLU A 95 8.97 -7.04 -7.94
N PHE A 96 8.75 -7.16 -6.63
CA PHE A 96 7.99 -8.27 -6.08
C PHE A 96 7.23 -7.88 -4.82
N PRO A 97 5.92 -8.20 -4.70
CA PRO A 97 5.00 -8.37 -5.82
C PRO A 97 4.92 -7.09 -6.64
N ALA A 98 4.65 -7.22 -7.93
CA ALA A 98 4.43 -6.06 -8.80
C ALA A 98 3.17 -5.30 -8.36
N SER A 99 3.34 -4.04 -7.98
CA SER A 99 2.28 -3.16 -7.46
C SER A 99 1.12 -2.98 -8.44
N GLU A 100 1.40 -3.05 -9.73
CA GLU A 100 0.44 -2.96 -10.83
C GLU A 100 -0.60 -4.08 -10.81
N TYR A 101 -0.27 -5.25 -10.24
CA TYR A 101 -1.17 -6.40 -10.12
C TYR A 101 -1.60 -6.65 -8.67
N SER A 102 -1.64 -5.57 -7.88
CA SER A 102 -1.86 -5.64 -6.44
C SER A 102 -3.05 -4.78 -5.99
N LYS A 103 -4.14 -4.75 -6.77
CA LYS A 103 -5.41 -4.10 -6.41
C LYS A 103 -6.53 -5.13 -6.33
N GLN A 104 -7.53 -4.86 -5.49
CA GLN A 104 -8.73 -5.69 -5.36
C GLN A 104 -9.98 -4.82 -5.19
N LEU A 105 -11.13 -5.37 -5.56
CA LEU A 105 -12.44 -4.75 -5.36
C LEU A 105 -13.12 -5.31 -4.12
N ASN A 106 -13.19 -4.51 -3.07
CA ASN A 106 -13.87 -4.88 -1.83
C ASN A 106 -15.30 -4.35 -1.86
N LEU A 107 -16.29 -5.24 -1.68
CA LEU A 107 -17.67 -4.82 -1.49
C LEU A 107 -17.81 -4.20 -0.10
N VAL A 108 -18.11 -2.91 -0.05
CA VAL A 108 -18.26 -2.12 1.18
C VAL A 108 -19.70 -2.20 1.68
N ALA A 109 -20.68 -1.93 0.81
CA ALA A 109 -22.08 -1.87 1.20
C ALA A 109 -23.01 -2.20 0.04
N THR A 110 -24.26 -2.55 0.35
CA THR A 110 -25.34 -2.70 -0.63
C THR A 110 -26.62 -2.07 -0.15
N ALA A 111 -27.44 -1.57 -1.06
CA ALA A 111 -28.80 -1.09 -0.79
C ALA A 111 -29.73 -1.44 -1.97
N THR A 112 -31.03 -1.44 -1.74
CA THR A 112 -32.02 -1.70 -2.80
C THR A 112 -32.99 -0.53 -2.90
N PHE A 113 -33.22 -0.08 -4.12
CA PHE A 113 -34.12 1.00 -4.46
C PHE A 113 -35.25 0.47 -5.36
N THR A 114 -36.46 0.97 -5.15
CA THR A 114 -37.65 0.55 -5.90
C THR A 114 -38.08 1.59 -6.93
N GLY A 115 -37.56 2.81 -6.83
CA GLY A 115 -37.84 3.87 -7.79
C GLY A 115 -37.22 3.64 -9.16
N SER A 116 -37.81 4.29 -10.16
CA SER A 116 -37.28 4.40 -11.51
C SER A 116 -36.35 5.62 -11.64
N ASN A 117 -35.59 5.69 -12.74
CA ASN A 117 -34.69 6.81 -13.06
C ASN A 117 -33.77 7.22 -11.90
N ILE A 118 -33.01 6.24 -11.39
CA ILE A 118 -32.09 6.46 -10.29
C ILE A 118 -30.84 7.19 -10.80
N VAL A 119 -30.54 8.35 -10.21
CA VAL A 119 -29.34 9.14 -10.48
C VAL A 119 -28.58 9.33 -9.19
N MET A 120 -27.25 9.30 -9.26
CA MET A 120 -26.41 9.30 -8.07
C MET A 120 -25.04 9.90 -8.35
N ASP A 121 -24.47 10.55 -7.34
CA ASP A 121 -23.09 11.02 -7.35
C ASP A 121 -22.53 11.14 -5.92
N TRP A 122 -21.22 11.06 -5.81
CA TRP A 122 -20.48 11.06 -4.55
C TRP A 122 -20.02 12.45 -4.15
N SER A 123 -20.04 12.73 -2.84
CA SER A 123 -19.38 13.91 -2.29
C SER A 123 -17.87 13.85 -2.54
N TYR A 124 -17.24 15.02 -2.57
CA TYR A 124 -15.82 15.17 -2.93
C TYR A 124 -14.83 14.40 -2.03
N ASP A 125 -15.25 14.08 -0.82
CA ASP A 125 -14.48 13.38 0.22
C ASP A 125 -14.81 11.88 0.32
N GLY A 126 -15.81 11.42 -0.46
CA GLY A 126 -16.24 10.02 -0.47
C GLY A 126 -17.05 9.61 0.77
N SER A 127 -17.41 10.55 1.64
CA SER A 127 -18.15 10.26 2.88
C SER A 127 -19.65 10.10 2.65
N TYR A 128 -20.19 10.75 1.61
CA TYR A 128 -21.62 10.78 1.33
C TYR A 128 -21.95 10.44 -0.12
N LEU A 129 -23.08 9.75 -0.30
CA LEU A 129 -23.65 9.41 -1.59
C LEU A 129 -25.02 10.05 -1.72
N ALA A 130 -25.18 10.93 -2.72
CA ALA A 130 -26.49 11.48 -3.09
C ALA A 130 -27.17 10.57 -4.10
N ILE A 131 -28.45 10.27 -3.87
CA ILE A 131 -29.26 9.40 -4.72
C ILE A 131 -30.63 10.05 -4.90
N SER A 132 -31.03 10.25 -6.15
CA SER A 132 -32.41 10.58 -6.48
C SER A 132 -33.11 9.36 -7.08
N GLU A 133 -34.34 9.09 -6.66
CA GLU A 133 -35.20 8.07 -7.26
C GLU A 133 -36.61 8.62 -7.52
N ASN A 134 -37.24 8.18 -8.60
CA ASN A 134 -38.63 8.49 -8.93
C ASN A 134 -39.52 7.29 -8.63
N VAL A 135 -40.23 7.35 -7.50
CA VAL A 135 -41.12 6.29 -7.04
C VAL A 135 -42.54 6.60 -7.52
N VAL A 136 -43.16 5.61 -8.16
CA VAL A 136 -44.54 5.72 -8.67
C VAL A 136 -45.48 6.13 -7.54
N ASN A 137 -46.28 7.17 -7.76
CA ASN A 137 -47.21 7.79 -6.79
C ASN A 137 -46.58 8.54 -5.60
N GLU A 138 -45.28 8.42 -5.35
CA GLU A 138 -44.59 9.16 -4.28
C GLU A 138 -43.81 10.37 -4.77
N GLY A 139 -43.47 10.40 -6.06
CA GLY A 139 -42.71 11.45 -6.73
C GLY A 139 -41.20 11.26 -6.63
N VAL A 140 -40.45 12.32 -6.94
CA VAL A 140 -38.99 12.31 -6.86
C VAL A 140 -38.54 12.54 -5.43
N THR A 141 -37.75 11.60 -4.92
CA THR A 141 -37.08 11.73 -3.62
C THR A 141 -35.58 11.85 -3.81
N LEU A 142 -34.96 12.80 -3.10
CA LEU A 142 -33.51 12.92 -2.99
C LEU A 142 -33.09 12.48 -1.61
N LYS A 143 -32.14 11.54 -1.57
CA LYS A 143 -31.61 10.92 -0.35
C LYS A 143 -30.10 11.13 -0.32
N ILE A 144 -29.57 11.49 0.85
CA ILE A 144 -28.13 11.45 1.13
C ILE A 144 -27.87 10.31 2.09
N PHE A 145 -26.91 9.47 1.76
CA PHE A 145 -26.42 8.40 2.61
C PHE A 145 -25.00 8.70 3.07
N SER A 146 -24.65 8.33 4.30
CA SER A 146 -23.26 8.25 4.74
C SER A 146 -22.73 6.84 4.49
N VAL A 147 -21.43 6.77 4.19
CA VAL A 147 -20.71 5.52 3.94
C VAL A 147 -19.58 5.39 4.94
N GLU A 148 -19.94 4.86 6.11
CA GLU A 148 -19.07 4.68 7.27
C GLU A 148 -19.15 3.22 7.73
N ASP A 149 -18.06 2.67 8.27
CA ASP A 149 -17.98 1.32 8.85
C ASP A 149 -18.54 0.19 7.95
N ASN A 150 -18.26 0.25 6.65
CA ASN A 150 -18.77 -0.71 5.66
C ASN A 150 -20.31 -0.80 5.64
N LYS A 151 -21.01 0.31 5.87
CA LYS A 151 -22.47 0.40 5.83
C LYS A 151 -22.94 1.66 5.14
N LEU A 152 -24.09 1.55 4.49
CA LEU A 152 -24.80 2.67 3.88
C LEU A 152 -25.92 3.11 4.82
N SER A 153 -25.81 4.29 5.43
CA SER A 153 -26.79 4.81 6.40
C SER A 153 -27.52 6.02 5.84
N LEU A 154 -28.86 6.01 5.85
CA LEU A 154 -29.62 7.17 5.39
C LEU A 154 -29.43 8.35 6.35
N VAL A 155 -28.96 9.49 5.83
CA VAL A 155 -28.71 10.70 6.61
C VAL A 155 -29.89 11.67 6.48
N VAL A 156 -30.36 11.89 5.26
CA VAL A 156 -31.49 12.78 4.98
C VAL A 156 -32.25 12.31 3.74
N SER A 157 -33.56 12.54 3.75
CA SER A 157 -34.46 12.29 2.61
C SER A 157 -35.38 13.49 2.45
N LYS A 158 -35.50 14.00 1.22
CA LYS A 158 -36.34 15.15 0.88
C LYS A 158 -37.06 14.90 -0.44
N LYS A 159 -38.39 15.13 -0.45
CA LYS A 159 -39.15 15.16 -1.69
C LYS A 159 -38.79 16.42 -2.47
N ILE A 160 -38.52 16.26 -3.76
CA ILE A 160 -38.27 17.36 -4.67
C ILE A 160 -39.44 17.44 -5.64
N ASP A 161 -40.05 18.62 -5.72
CA ASP A 161 -41.06 18.92 -6.72
C ASP A 161 -40.41 19.03 -8.10
N CYS A 162 -40.33 17.89 -8.78
CA CYS A 162 -39.75 17.73 -10.11
C CYS A 162 -40.55 16.65 -10.84
N PRO A 163 -41.67 17.00 -11.50
CA PRO A 163 -42.65 16.04 -12.01
C PRO A 163 -42.07 15.06 -13.04
N ASN A 164 -41.03 15.49 -13.77
CA ASN A 164 -40.42 14.72 -14.85
C ASN A 164 -39.18 13.93 -14.43
N GLY A 165 -38.72 14.06 -13.18
CA GLY A 165 -37.53 13.37 -12.69
C GLY A 165 -36.23 14.15 -12.86
N ILE A 166 -35.22 13.74 -12.09
CA ILE A 166 -33.86 14.26 -12.19
C ILE A 166 -33.11 13.49 -13.27
N GLN A 167 -32.39 14.21 -14.13
CA GLN A 167 -31.66 13.59 -15.24
C GLN A 167 -30.18 13.38 -14.93
N VAL A 168 -29.55 14.35 -14.28
CA VAL A 168 -28.14 14.36 -13.89
C VAL A 168 -28.03 14.99 -12.51
N LEU A 169 -27.12 14.46 -11.70
CA LEU A 169 -26.73 14.98 -10.39
C LEU A 169 -25.20 15.03 -10.37
N CYS A 170 -24.62 16.15 -9.95
CA CYS A 170 -23.17 16.29 -9.83
C CYS A 170 -22.75 17.11 -8.61
N TRP A 171 -21.95 16.51 -7.73
CA TRP A 171 -21.35 17.19 -6.58
C TRP A 171 -20.20 18.10 -6.99
N HIS A 172 -20.15 19.24 -6.31
CA HIS A 172 -19.03 20.14 -6.31
C HIS A 172 -17.75 19.40 -5.87
N PRO A 173 -16.59 19.67 -6.50
CA PRO A 173 -15.35 18.93 -6.24
C PRO A 173 -14.66 19.24 -4.90
N SER A 174 -15.18 20.21 -4.12
CA SER A 174 -14.57 20.59 -2.84
C SER A 174 -15.57 21.05 -1.76
N GLU A 175 -16.87 21.07 -2.07
CA GLU A 175 -17.90 21.59 -1.16
C GLU A 175 -19.07 20.62 -1.09
N TYR A 176 -19.84 20.64 0.01
CA TYR A 176 -21.07 19.86 0.11
C TYR A 176 -22.24 20.54 -0.61
N ILE A 177 -22.04 20.79 -1.89
CA ILE A 177 -23.01 21.37 -2.81
C ILE A 177 -23.11 20.44 -4.00
N PHE A 178 -24.32 20.26 -4.53
CA PHE A 178 -24.51 19.54 -5.78
C PHE A 178 -25.55 20.23 -6.64
N VAL A 179 -25.42 20.00 -7.94
CA VAL A 179 -26.29 20.54 -8.96
C VAL A 179 -27.09 19.39 -9.56
N LEU A 180 -28.37 19.63 -9.77
CA LEU A 180 -29.26 18.69 -10.43
C LEU A 180 -29.92 19.35 -11.63
N SER A 181 -30.08 18.58 -12.71
CA SER A 181 -30.82 18.98 -13.91
C SER A 181 -32.15 18.24 -13.97
N GLU A 182 -33.23 18.98 -14.18
CA GLU A 182 -34.58 18.40 -14.33
C GLU A 182 -34.83 17.94 -15.76
N HIS A 183 -35.51 16.81 -15.92
CA HIS A 183 -35.90 16.31 -17.23
C HIS A 183 -36.97 17.22 -17.86
N GLU A 184 -36.77 17.64 -19.11
CA GLU A 184 -37.72 18.42 -19.94
C GLU A 184 -38.16 19.80 -19.39
N CYS A 185 -37.91 20.14 -18.13
CA CYS A 185 -38.32 21.40 -17.52
C CYS A 185 -37.35 22.56 -17.78
N SER A 186 -36.16 22.29 -18.31
CA SER A 186 -35.10 23.29 -18.51
C SER A 186 -34.76 24.04 -17.21
N ILE A 187 -34.49 23.32 -16.11
CA ILE A 187 -34.12 23.90 -14.81
C ILE A 187 -32.86 23.22 -14.27
N LEU A 188 -31.93 24.04 -13.78
CA LEU A 188 -30.86 23.61 -12.87
C LEU A 188 -31.21 24.03 -11.44
N ARG A 189 -31.06 23.11 -10.48
CA ARG A 189 -31.11 23.47 -9.05
C ARG A 189 -29.78 23.26 -8.39
N VAL A 190 -29.45 24.18 -7.49
CA VAL A 190 -28.28 24.12 -6.62
C VAL A 190 -28.75 23.83 -5.20
N ILE A 191 -28.26 22.76 -4.60
CA ILE A 191 -28.60 22.34 -3.25
C ILE A 191 -27.32 22.20 -2.42
N SER A 192 -27.29 22.76 -1.20
CA SER A 192 -26.30 22.40 -0.18
C SER A 192 -26.80 21.30 0.74
N PHE A 193 -25.84 20.49 1.17
CA PHE A 193 -25.98 19.56 2.26
C PHE A 193 -25.18 20.05 3.47
N ASP A 194 -25.86 20.30 4.59
CA ASP A 194 -25.22 20.61 5.87
C ASP A 194 -24.94 19.28 6.59
N SER A 195 -23.67 18.86 6.61
CA SER A 195 -23.26 17.58 7.21
C SER A 195 -23.44 17.54 8.73
N ILE A 196 -23.42 18.69 9.40
CA ILE A 196 -23.59 18.81 10.85
C ILE A 196 -25.07 18.73 11.21
N LYS A 197 -25.90 19.52 10.53
CA LYS A 197 -27.36 19.55 10.77
C LYS A 197 -28.11 18.42 10.08
N LYS A 198 -27.46 17.70 9.18
CA LYS A 198 -28.02 16.61 8.37
C LYS A 198 -29.26 17.05 7.59
N CYS A 199 -29.18 18.21 6.94
CA CYS A 199 -30.31 18.80 6.21
C CYS A 199 -29.92 19.31 4.82
N LEU A 200 -30.93 19.47 3.95
CA LEU A 200 -30.78 19.91 2.56
C LEU A 200 -31.40 21.29 2.37
N ASN A 201 -30.58 22.26 1.94
CA ASN A 201 -30.99 23.63 1.68
C ASN A 201 -30.91 23.93 0.17
N GLU A 202 -32.03 24.36 -0.41
CA GLU A 202 -32.07 24.77 -1.82
C GLU A 202 -31.57 26.23 -1.90
N TYR A 203 -30.52 26.49 -2.67
CA TYR A 203 -30.00 27.84 -2.86
C TYR A 203 -30.79 28.59 -3.93
N VAL A 204 -30.93 27.97 -5.11
CA VAL A 204 -31.43 28.66 -6.30
C VAL A 204 -31.93 27.67 -7.34
N ARG A 205 -32.95 28.11 -8.09
CA ARG A 205 -33.39 27.51 -9.36
C ARG A 205 -32.99 28.43 -10.49
N ILE A 206 -32.43 27.87 -11.55
CA ILE A 206 -31.92 28.61 -12.70
C ILE A 206 -32.58 28.05 -13.95
N ASP A 207 -33.30 28.90 -14.66
CA ASP A 207 -33.84 28.58 -15.99
C ASP A 207 -32.66 28.27 -16.93
N SER A 208 -32.69 27.08 -17.52
CA SER A 208 -31.55 26.49 -18.18
C SER A 208 -31.97 25.43 -19.17
N ASP A 209 -31.58 25.56 -20.43
CA ASP A 209 -31.96 24.59 -21.48
C ASP A 209 -31.14 23.28 -21.40
N VAL A 210 -30.55 22.97 -20.25
CA VAL A 210 -29.62 21.85 -20.05
C VAL A 210 -30.39 20.56 -19.80
N THR A 211 -30.05 19.53 -20.58
CA THR A 211 -30.85 18.31 -20.65
C THR A 211 -30.02 17.06 -20.91
N SER A 212 -28.68 17.07 -20.78
CA SER A 212 -27.90 15.89 -21.20
C SER A 212 -26.70 15.56 -20.33
N GLY A 213 -26.03 16.53 -19.71
CA GLY A 213 -24.81 16.25 -18.95
C GLY A 213 -24.33 17.46 -18.17
N LEU A 214 -23.71 17.20 -17.02
CA LEU A 214 -23.11 18.19 -16.13
C LEU A 214 -21.70 17.73 -15.77
N SER A 215 -20.74 18.65 -15.72
CA SER A 215 -19.39 18.39 -15.23
C SER A 215 -18.80 19.64 -14.60
N TRP A 216 -18.30 19.51 -13.37
CA TRP A 216 -17.55 20.56 -12.69
C TRP A 216 -16.09 20.58 -13.14
N SER A 217 -15.50 21.77 -13.27
CA SER A 217 -14.05 21.93 -13.33
C SER A 217 -13.41 21.38 -12.05
N SER A 218 -12.17 20.91 -12.12
CA SER A 218 -11.49 20.29 -10.97
C SER A 218 -11.31 21.28 -9.81
N ASP A 219 -11.22 22.58 -10.11
CA ASP A 219 -11.13 23.66 -9.12
C ASP A 219 -12.48 24.15 -8.58
N GLY A 220 -13.61 23.60 -9.08
CA GLY A 220 -14.96 23.96 -8.66
C GLY A 220 -15.46 25.32 -9.12
N LYS A 221 -14.68 26.09 -9.88
CA LYS A 221 -15.07 27.44 -10.28
C LYS A 221 -16.04 27.47 -11.45
N TYR A 222 -16.09 26.42 -12.25
CA TYR A 222 -16.89 26.36 -13.46
C TYR A 222 -17.70 25.06 -13.55
N LEU A 223 -18.92 25.18 -14.06
CA LEU A 223 -19.78 24.05 -14.37
C LEU A 223 -20.08 24.08 -15.87
N ALA A 224 -19.71 23.00 -16.57
CA ALA A 224 -20.07 22.79 -17.96
C ALA A 224 -21.35 21.96 -18.05
N ALA A 225 -22.26 22.38 -18.92
CA ALA A 225 -23.57 21.81 -19.03
C ALA A 225 -23.96 21.60 -20.50
N SER A 226 -24.09 20.34 -20.92
CA SER A 226 -24.46 20.01 -22.31
C SER A 226 -25.97 19.96 -22.49
N SER A 227 -26.44 20.52 -23.60
CA SER A 227 -27.85 20.67 -23.94
C SER A 227 -28.16 20.14 -25.35
N SER A 228 -29.27 19.40 -25.47
CA SER A 228 -29.84 19.00 -26.74
C SER A 228 -30.72 20.07 -27.40
N VAL A 229 -31.05 21.18 -26.72
CA VAL A 229 -31.86 22.30 -27.23
C VAL A 229 -31.44 23.59 -26.54
N ILE A 230 -30.90 24.58 -27.25
CA ILE A 230 -30.63 25.93 -26.68
C ILE A 230 -31.77 26.88 -27.08
N ALA A 231 -32.47 27.45 -26.10
CA ALA A 231 -33.71 28.21 -26.31
C ALA A 231 -33.50 29.52 -27.08
N GLU A 232 -32.34 30.16 -26.90
CA GLU A 232 -31.97 31.41 -27.58
C GLU A 232 -31.74 31.23 -29.11
N ASN A 233 -31.63 29.98 -29.59
CA ASN A 233 -31.33 29.66 -30.97
C ASN A 233 -32.07 28.37 -31.41
N LYS A 234 -33.41 28.44 -31.47
CA LYS A 234 -34.35 27.37 -31.89
C LYS A 234 -33.68 26.33 -32.82
N ASN A 235 -33.42 25.12 -32.29
CA ASN A 235 -32.79 23.96 -32.93
C ASN A 235 -31.24 23.89 -32.98
N LYS A 236 -30.51 24.51 -32.04
CA LYS A 236 -29.07 24.28 -31.88
C LYS A 236 -28.76 23.62 -30.53
N CYS A 237 -27.89 22.61 -30.54
CA CYS A 237 -27.34 21.96 -29.35
C CYS A 237 -26.01 22.61 -28.98
N GLY A 238 -25.60 22.53 -27.72
CA GLY A 238 -24.35 23.14 -27.29
C GLY A 238 -23.97 22.87 -25.85
N VAL A 239 -22.89 23.51 -25.42
CA VAL A 239 -22.41 23.47 -24.04
C VAL A 239 -22.47 24.87 -23.47
N ARG A 240 -23.18 25.02 -22.36
CA ARG A 240 -23.24 26.26 -21.58
C ARG A 240 -22.25 26.16 -20.43
N ILE A 241 -21.51 27.25 -20.18
CA ILE A 241 -20.57 27.33 -19.07
C ILE A 241 -21.15 28.29 -18.03
N TYR A 242 -21.21 27.80 -16.80
CA TYR A 242 -21.56 28.57 -15.63
C TYR A 242 -20.32 28.79 -14.79
N LYS A 243 -20.22 29.96 -14.18
CA LYS A 243 -19.22 30.29 -13.18
C LYS A 243 -19.86 30.24 -11.80
N TRP A 244 -19.19 29.60 -10.85
CA TRP A 244 -19.61 29.52 -9.46
C TRP A 244 -19.03 30.71 -8.69
N GLU A 245 -19.88 31.69 -8.38
CA GLU A 245 -19.50 32.88 -7.63
C GLU A 245 -20.62 33.30 -6.68
N ASN A 246 -20.24 33.79 -5.49
CA ASN A 246 -21.20 34.26 -4.48
C ASN A 246 -22.31 33.25 -4.18
N SER A 247 -21.94 31.96 -4.07
CA SER A 247 -22.85 30.84 -3.83
C SER A 247 -23.96 30.68 -4.88
N ARG A 248 -23.72 31.11 -6.13
CA ARG A 248 -24.65 30.99 -7.25
C ARG A 248 -23.92 30.62 -8.54
N LEU A 249 -24.62 29.96 -9.45
CA LEU A 249 -24.16 29.73 -10.81
C LEU A 249 -24.60 30.90 -11.70
N VAL A 250 -23.62 31.54 -12.35
CA VAL A 250 -23.85 32.62 -13.31
C VAL A 250 -23.43 32.14 -14.69
N SER A 251 -24.33 32.17 -15.67
CA SER A 251 -23.99 31.81 -17.05
C SER A 251 -22.99 32.83 -17.62
N ILE A 252 -21.83 32.36 -18.07
CA ILE A 252 -20.78 33.20 -18.66
C ILE A 252 -20.67 33.06 -20.17
N GLY A 253 -21.36 32.09 -20.76
CA GLY A 253 -21.44 31.93 -22.21
C GLY A 253 -21.89 30.54 -22.64
N TYR A 254 -22.01 30.36 -23.95
CA TYR A 254 -22.29 29.07 -24.58
C TYR A 254 -21.43 28.84 -25.82
N ALA A 255 -21.04 27.59 -26.06
CA ALA A 255 -20.50 27.12 -27.32
C ALA A 255 -21.61 26.44 -28.12
N LEU A 256 -21.89 26.95 -29.32
CA LEU A 256 -22.75 26.25 -30.27
C LEU A 256 -21.97 25.12 -30.94
N MET A 257 -22.54 23.92 -30.90
CA MET A 257 -21.97 22.81 -31.64
C MET A 257 -22.35 22.92 -33.12
N LYS A 258 -21.57 22.25 -33.98
CA LYS A 258 -21.85 22.18 -35.42
C LYS A 258 -23.31 21.75 -35.66
N LYS A 259 -23.96 22.36 -36.67
CA LYS A 259 -25.38 22.16 -36.96
C LYS A 259 -25.75 20.67 -36.99
N GLY A 260 -26.56 20.22 -36.04
CA GLY A 260 -27.05 18.85 -35.98
C GLY A 260 -26.19 17.87 -35.16
N PHE A 261 -25.27 18.36 -34.32
CA PHE A 261 -24.69 17.60 -33.23
C PHE A 261 -25.69 17.47 -32.07
N PHE A 262 -25.80 16.30 -31.46
CA PHE A 262 -26.62 16.05 -30.29
C PHE A 262 -25.77 15.39 -29.20
N PRO A 263 -25.64 15.99 -28.00
CA PRO A 263 -24.80 15.45 -26.94
C PRO A 263 -25.34 14.12 -26.41
N LEU A 264 -24.44 13.18 -26.12
CA LEU A 264 -24.76 11.95 -25.42
C LEU A 264 -24.94 12.22 -23.93
N LYS A 265 -25.84 11.46 -23.27
CA LYS A 265 -26.11 11.61 -21.84
C LYS A 265 -24.83 11.38 -21.02
N ASN A 266 -24.51 12.32 -20.12
CA ASN A 266 -23.35 12.29 -19.23
C ASN A 266 -21.99 12.11 -19.92
N MET A 267 -21.86 12.46 -21.20
CA MET A 267 -20.59 12.38 -21.93
C MET A 267 -19.97 13.77 -22.08
N ILE A 268 -19.63 14.38 -20.94
CA ILE A 268 -18.96 15.67 -20.85
C ILE A 268 -17.94 15.63 -19.72
N SER A 269 -16.73 16.17 -19.95
CA SER A 269 -15.65 16.13 -18.98
C SER A 269 -14.71 17.33 -19.16
N TRP A 270 -14.22 17.89 -18.05
CA TRP A 270 -13.19 18.92 -18.03
C TRP A 270 -11.80 18.32 -18.10
N ASP A 271 -10.88 19.02 -18.75
CA ASP A 271 -9.47 18.67 -18.75
C ASP A 271 -8.79 19.04 -17.43
N HIS A 272 -7.59 18.51 -17.22
CA HIS A 272 -6.75 18.77 -16.05
C HIS A 272 -6.40 20.25 -15.81
N THR A 273 -6.38 21.10 -16.85
CA THR A 273 -6.07 22.53 -16.73
C THR A 273 -7.28 23.42 -16.46
N ASN A 274 -8.50 22.87 -16.49
CA ASN A 274 -9.75 23.61 -16.45
C ASN A 274 -9.92 24.64 -17.58
N THR A 275 -9.25 24.42 -18.71
CA THR A 275 -9.32 25.30 -19.89
C THR A 275 -10.15 24.67 -21.01
N TYR A 276 -10.19 23.34 -21.07
CA TYR A 276 -10.86 22.60 -22.12
C TYR A 276 -11.98 21.72 -21.57
N VAL A 277 -13.05 21.63 -22.36
CA VAL A 277 -14.17 20.70 -22.09
C VAL A 277 -14.35 19.80 -23.29
N VAL A 278 -14.38 18.50 -23.04
CA VAL A 278 -14.74 17.52 -24.06
C VAL A 278 -16.19 17.14 -23.94
N VAL A 279 -16.88 17.02 -25.06
CA VAL A 279 -18.25 16.51 -25.15
C VAL A 279 -18.35 15.49 -26.28
N ALA A 280 -18.99 14.35 -26.03
CA ALA A 280 -19.31 13.38 -27.08
C ALA A 280 -20.79 13.45 -27.45
N GLY A 281 -21.08 13.20 -28.71
CA GLY A 281 -22.42 13.28 -29.28
C GLY A 281 -22.55 12.51 -30.58
N TYR A 282 -23.66 12.71 -31.28
CA TYR A 282 -23.90 12.19 -32.62
C TYR A 282 -24.28 13.32 -33.57
N ASP A 283 -23.91 13.20 -34.85
CA ASP A 283 -24.40 14.10 -35.88
C ASP A 283 -25.76 13.65 -36.45
N LYS A 284 -26.30 14.41 -37.43
CA LYS A 284 -27.54 14.07 -38.15
C LYS A 284 -27.49 12.76 -38.92
N LYS A 285 -26.29 12.22 -39.19
CA LYS A 285 -26.09 10.94 -39.86
C LYS A 285 -25.90 9.80 -38.84
N ASN A 286 -26.17 10.06 -37.55
CA ASN A 286 -25.93 9.14 -36.43
C ASN A 286 -24.46 8.68 -36.30
N GLN A 287 -23.51 9.49 -36.76
CA GLN A 287 -22.09 9.24 -36.54
C GLN A 287 -21.67 9.87 -35.22
N CYS A 288 -21.03 9.10 -34.35
CA CYS A 288 -20.54 9.63 -33.09
C CYS A 288 -19.30 10.51 -33.29
N ILE A 289 -19.28 11.61 -32.54
CA ILE A 289 -18.30 12.67 -32.63
C ILE A 289 -17.87 13.07 -31.23
N VAL A 290 -16.57 13.32 -31.06
CA VAL A 290 -16.02 14.01 -29.89
C VAL A 290 -15.70 15.45 -30.30
N SER A 291 -16.09 16.42 -29.49
CA SER A 291 -15.73 17.82 -29.66
C SER A 291 -15.01 18.34 -28.43
N ILE A 292 -13.94 19.12 -28.64
CA ILE A 292 -13.23 19.82 -27.58
C ILE A 292 -13.50 21.31 -27.73
N LEU A 293 -13.89 21.92 -26.60
CA LEU A 293 -14.21 23.32 -26.46
C LEU A 293 -13.13 23.98 -25.61
N ASN A 294 -12.71 25.18 -26.00
CA ASN A 294 -11.77 26.01 -25.25
C ASN A 294 -12.54 27.11 -24.53
N ILE A 295 -12.25 27.29 -23.25
CA ILE A 295 -12.93 28.22 -22.33
C ILE A 295 -11.93 29.33 -21.93
N GLY A 296 -11.13 29.77 -22.89
CA GLY A 296 -10.12 30.80 -22.73
C GLY A 296 -10.70 32.19 -22.38
N LYS A 297 -9.80 33.14 -22.15
CA LYS A 297 -10.15 34.52 -21.74
C LYS A 297 -10.98 35.29 -22.79
N ASP A 298 -10.87 34.92 -24.06
CA ASP A 298 -11.51 35.61 -25.19
C ASP A 298 -12.89 35.07 -25.57
N GLY A 299 -13.43 34.15 -24.76
CA GLY A 299 -14.74 33.53 -24.96
C GLY A 299 -14.65 32.02 -25.20
N ILE A 300 -15.81 31.39 -25.41
CA ILE A 300 -15.91 29.94 -25.61
C ILE A 300 -15.85 29.63 -27.11
N THR A 301 -14.80 28.96 -27.56
CA THR A 301 -14.63 28.53 -28.95
C THR A 301 -14.67 27.01 -29.09
N SER A 302 -15.15 26.52 -30.23
CA SER A 302 -15.09 25.10 -30.58
C SER A 302 -13.88 24.86 -31.47
N ASP A 303 -12.86 24.16 -30.98
CA ASP A 303 -11.56 24.11 -31.64
C ASP A 303 -11.30 22.77 -32.37
N LEU A 304 -11.90 21.65 -31.92
CA LEU A 304 -11.59 20.33 -32.49
C LEU A 304 -12.79 19.39 -32.58
N LEU A 305 -12.86 18.63 -33.69
CA LEU A 305 -13.85 17.60 -34.00
C LEU A 305 -13.14 16.28 -34.34
N LEU A 306 -13.45 15.20 -33.62
CA LEU A 306 -13.04 13.84 -33.95
C LEU A 306 -14.26 13.02 -34.40
N GLU A 307 -14.27 12.59 -35.66
CA GLU A 307 -15.29 11.68 -36.19
C GLU A 307 -14.92 10.23 -35.84
N ALA A 308 -15.44 9.72 -34.72
CA ALA A 308 -15.10 8.39 -34.24
C ALA A 308 -15.62 7.26 -35.14
N LYS A 309 -16.63 7.53 -36.00
CA LYS A 309 -17.34 6.56 -36.88
C LYS A 309 -17.81 5.27 -36.17
N ARG A 310 -17.80 5.26 -34.83
CA ARG A 310 -18.06 4.14 -33.93
C ARG A 310 -18.85 4.67 -32.74
N GLN A 311 -19.71 3.84 -32.17
CA GLN A 311 -20.53 4.26 -31.04
C GLN A 311 -19.66 4.50 -29.79
N ILE A 312 -19.66 5.75 -29.30
CA ILE A 312 -18.94 6.16 -28.09
C ILE A 312 -19.77 5.81 -26.87
N THR A 313 -19.15 5.14 -25.89
CA THR A 313 -19.80 4.64 -24.67
C THR A 313 -19.08 5.03 -23.39
N ALA A 314 -17.89 5.61 -23.48
CA ALA A 314 -17.16 6.18 -22.36
C ALA A 314 -16.36 7.40 -22.80
N LEU A 315 -16.23 8.39 -21.93
CA LEU A 315 -15.47 9.61 -22.16
C LEU A 315 -14.97 10.17 -20.83
N ALA A 316 -13.65 10.27 -20.63
CA ALA A 316 -13.09 10.86 -19.42
C ALA A 316 -11.66 11.39 -19.62
N TRP A 317 -11.44 12.64 -19.22
CA TRP A 317 -10.11 13.21 -19.08
C TRP A 317 -9.38 12.64 -17.87
N HIS A 318 -8.08 12.41 -18.04
CA HIS A 318 -7.16 12.13 -16.96
C HIS A 318 -7.06 13.34 -16.03
N THR A 319 -6.92 13.08 -14.73
CA THR A 319 -6.97 14.10 -13.67
C THR A 319 -5.82 15.09 -13.72
N GLU A 320 -4.61 14.63 -14.06
CA GLU A 320 -3.39 15.46 -14.03
C GLU A 320 -2.66 15.63 -15.38
N ARG A 321 -3.14 14.98 -16.44
CA ARG A 321 -2.40 14.88 -17.72
C ARG A 321 -3.33 15.17 -18.89
N PRO A 322 -2.82 15.62 -20.04
CA PRO A 322 -3.61 15.86 -21.25
C PRO A 322 -3.98 14.55 -21.96
N LEU A 323 -4.51 13.58 -21.22
CA LEU A 323 -4.90 12.28 -21.73
C LEU A 323 -6.41 12.12 -21.67
N LEU A 324 -7.01 11.59 -22.73
CA LEU A 324 -8.43 11.38 -22.86
C LEU A 324 -8.72 9.91 -23.17
N VAL A 325 -9.52 9.26 -22.32
CA VAL A 325 -10.06 7.93 -22.62
C VAL A 325 -11.36 8.06 -23.38
N VAL A 326 -11.44 7.39 -24.53
CA VAL A 326 -12.67 7.23 -25.31
C VAL A 326 -12.98 5.74 -25.42
N GLY A 327 -14.10 5.30 -24.88
CA GLY A 327 -14.57 3.91 -24.96
C GLY A 327 -15.59 3.69 -26.07
N PHE A 328 -15.61 2.47 -26.59
CA PHE A 328 -16.51 2.05 -27.67
C PHE A 328 -17.24 0.76 -27.34
N SER A 329 -18.39 0.54 -27.98
CA SER A 329 -19.15 -0.72 -27.93
C SER A 329 -18.66 -1.79 -28.92
N ASP A 330 -17.53 -1.56 -29.61
CA ASP A 330 -17.02 -2.39 -30.71
C ASP A 330 -16.18 -3.59 -30.23
N ILE A 331 -16.28 -4.70 -30.96
CA ILE A 331 -15.54 -5.93 -30.71
C ILE A 331 -14.04 -5.84 -31.08
N LYS A 332 -13.63 -4.90 -31.94
CA LYS A 332 -12.22 -4.79 -32.40
C LYS A 332 -11.35 -3.83 -31.58
N THR A 333 -11.85 -2.63 -31.29
CA THR A 333 -11.14 -1.66 -30.45
C THR A 333 -12.09 -1.18 -29.36
N LYS A 334 -11.81 -1.59 -28.12
CA LYS A 334 -12.71 -1.39 -26.96
C LYS A 334 -12.70 0.04 -26.45
N GLY A 335 -11.58 0.72 -26.67
CA GLY A 335 -11.35 2.11 -26.33
C GLY A 335 -9.98 2.52 -26.84
N ILE A 336 -9.70 3.81 -26.79
CA ILE A 336 -8.41 4.39 -27.14
C ILE A 336 -8.08 5.44 -26.08
N LEU A 337 -6.82 5.45 -25.66
CA LEU A 337 -6.22 6.58 -24.95
C LEU A 337 -5.65 7.55 -25.98
N TYR A 338 -6.12 8.79 -25.95
CA TYR A 338 -5.61 9.87 -26.77
C TYR A 338 -4.75 10.82 -25.94
N TYR A 339 -3.67 11.33 -26.51
CA TYR A 339 -2.99 12.53 -26.05
C TYR A 339 -3.61 13.76 -26.73
N PHE A 340 -3.92 14.78 -25.97
CA PHE A 340 -4.37 16.06 -26.51
C PHE A 340 -3.23 17.06 -26.55
N ASP A 341 -2.84 17.41 -27.77
CA ASP A 341 -1.91 18.49 -28.03
C ASP A 341 -2.70 19.81 -28.14
N ALA A 342 -2.58 20.64 -27.11
CA ALA A 342 -3.22 21.95 -27.05
C ALA A 342 -2.64 22.94 -28.09
N GLU A 343 -1.35 22.82 -28.43
CA GLU A 343 -0.69 23.74 -29.38
C GLU A 343 -1.20 23.53 -30.80
N SER A 344 -1.30 22.27 -31.22
CA SER A 344 -1.82 21.92 -32.55
C SER A 344 -3.33 21.71 -32.58
N SER A 345 -4.00 21.75 -31.42
CA SER A 345 -5.41 21.43 -31.24
C SER A 345 -5.76 20.08 -31.85
N ARG A 346 -5.02 19.02 -31.48
CA ARG A 346 -5.20 17.66 -32.04
C ARG A 346 -5.27 16.60 -30.95
N LEU A 347 -6.05 15.56 -31.24
CA LEU A 347 -6.02 14.30 -30.51
C LEU A 347 -5.12 13.32 -31.26
N ILE A 348 -4.11 12.79 -30.56
CA ILE A 348 -3.14 11.82 -31.07
C ILE A 348 -3.45 10.48 -30.40
N GLU A 349 -3.62 9.41 -31.20
CA GLU A 349 -3.82 8.07 -30.66
C GLU A 349 -2.53 7.57 -29.98
N GLU A 350 -2.55 7.39 -28.67
CA GLU A 350 -1.41 6.87 -27.90
C GLU A 350 -1.50 5.35 -27.77
N LEU A 351 -2.66 4.84 -27.34
CA LEU A 351 -2.83 3.44 -26.99
C LEU A 351 -4.23 2.92 -27.34
N PRO A 352 -4.38 2.08 -28.38
CA PRO A 352 -5.63 1.38 -28.66
C PRO A 352 -5.80 0.14 -27.78
N PHE A 353 -6.95 -0.02 -27.14
CA PHE A 353 -7.23 -1.12 -26.19
C PHE A 353 -7.63 -2.43 -26.90
N THR A 354 -6.81 -2.88 -27.84
CA THR A 354 -7.09 -4.07 -28.68
C THR A 354 -6.75 -5.39 -27.98
N SER A 355 -5.88 -5.36 -26.97
CA SER A 355 -5.45 -6.55 -26.20
C SER A 355 -6.48 -7.02 -25.17
N LEU A 356 -7.48 -6.20 -24.84
CA LEU A 356 -8.45 -6.50 -23.80
C LEU A 356 -9.49 -7.54 -24.29
N LYS A 357 -9.64 -8.62 -23.52
CA LYS A 357 -10.66 -9.66 -23.75
C LYS A 357 -12.04 -9.28 -23.18
N ILE A 358 -12.54 -8.10 -23.56
CA ILE A 358 -13.89 -7.59 -23.22
C ILE A 358 -14.64 -7.27 -24.52
N ASP A 359 -15.96 -7.07 -24.51
CA ASP A 359 -16.70 -6.72 -25.73
C ASP A 359 -16.86 -5.22 -25.97
N GLY A 360 -16.88 -4.41 -24.92
CA GLY A 360 -16.93 -2.95 -25.01
C GLY A 360 -16.69 -2.28 -23.66
N LEU A 361 -16.41 -0.98 -23.68
CA LEU A 361 -16.04 -0.17 -22.51
C LEU A 361 -17.08 0.93 -22.29
N TYR A 362 -17.75 0.91 -21.15
CA TYR A 362 -18.91 1.76 -20.82
C TYR A 362 -18.64 2.58 -19.56
N ASN A 363 -18.74 3.90 -19.71
CA ASN A 363 -18.27 4.87 -18.72
C ASN A 363 -16.76 4.80 -18.48
N ALA A 364 -16.16 5.90 -18.02
CA ALA A 364 -14.76 5.89 -17.60
C ALA A 364 -14.63 6.87 -16.44
N ILE A 365 -14.00 6.42 -15.37
CA ILE A 365 -13.85 7.23 -14.16
C ILE A 365 -12.43 7.04 -13.66
N TRP A 366 -11.62 8.09 -13.74
CA TRP A 366 -10.26 8.08 -13.26
C TRP A 366 -10.20 8.08 -11.73
N SER A 367 -9.19 7.39 -11.19
CA SER A 367 -8.77 7.57 -9.81
C SER A 367 -8.32 9.01 -9.59
N LYS A 368 -8.32 9.46 -8.33
CA LYS A 368 -7.93 10.82 -7.99
C LYS A 368 -6.52 11.17 -8.50
N ASP A 369 -5.59 10.24 -8.34
CA ASP A 369 -4.20 10.35 -8.78
C ASP A 369 -3.97 10.00 -10.26
N GLY A 370 -5.03 9.62 -10.99
CA GLY A 370 -4.94 9.21 -12.40
C GLY A 370 -4.19 7.89 -12.65
N SER A 371 -3.79 7.15 -11.60
CA SER A 371 -3.05 5.89 -11.75
C SER A 371 -3.86 4.76 -12.39
N PHE A 372 -5.18 4.78 -12.25
CA PHE A 372 -6.08 3.82 -12.88
C PHE A 372 -7.43 4.46 -13.21
N PHE A 373 -8.25 3.78 -14.02
CA PHE A 373 -9.64 4.15 -14.20
C PHE A 373 -10.58 2.95 -14.07
N VAL A 374 -11.82 3.20 -13.68
CA VAL A 374 -12.88 2.21 -13.57
C VAL A 374 -13.83 2.37 -14.75
N SER A 375 -14.22 1.26 -15.36
CA SER A 375 -15.25 1.22 -16.40
C SER A 375 -16.14 0.01 -16.20
N LEU A 376 -17.39 0.13 -16.64
CA LEU A 376 -18.22 -1.05 -16.86
C LEU A 376 -17.80 -1.71 -18.16
N VAL A 377 -17.85 -3.04 -18.20
CA VAL A 377 -17.56 -3.79 -19.42
C VAL A 377 -18.75 -4.65 -19.83
N SER A 378 -18.90 -4.84 -21.13
CA SER A 378 -19.83 -5.82 -21.67
C SER A 378 -19.14 -7.14 -22.00
N SER A 379 -19.89 -8.23 -21.86
CA SER A 379 -19.56 -9.55 -22.42
C SER A 379 -20.84 -10.13 -23.02
N LYS A 380 -20.81 -10.58 -24.27
CA LYS A 380 -21.93 -11.19 -25.01
C LYS A 380 -23.23 -10.38 -24.95
N LYS A 381 -23.14 -9.06 -25.15
CA LYS A 381 -24.24 -8.06 -25.20
C LYS A 381 -24.83 -7.58 -23.86
N ASN A 382 -24.45 -8.14 -22.71
CA ASN A 382 -24.89 -7.62 -21.40
C ASN A 382 -23.72 -6.94 -20.67
N LEU A 383 -24.01 -5.92 -19.85
CA LEU A 383 -23.03 -5.27 -18.98
C LEU A 383 -22.77 -6.14 -17.74
N HIS A 384 -21.54 -6.64 -17.59
CA HIS A 384 -21.22 -7.70 -16.63
C HIS A 384 -20.40 -7.28 -15.43
N GLY A 385 -19.88 -6.05 -15.38
CA GLY A 385 -19.36 -5.54 -14.12
C GLY A 385 -18.30 -4.47 -14.24
N PRO A 386 -17.93 -3.88 -13.09
CA PRO A 386 -16.87 -2.89 -13.00
C PRO A 386 -15.51 -3.57 -13.11
N TYR A 387 -14.70 -3.08 -14.03
CA TYR A 387 -13.31 -3.47 -14.21
C TYR A 387 -12.45 -2.25 -13.91
N VAL A 388 -11.33 -2.48 -13.23
CA VAL A 388 -10.31 -1.48 -12.92
C VAL A 388 -9.15 -1.69 -13.90
N PHE A 389 -8.77 -0.63 -14.59
CA PHE A 389 -7.74 -0.63 -15.61
C PHE A 389 -6.57 0.24 -15.18
N ALA A 390 -5.36 -0.32 -15.17
CA ALA A 390 -4.13 0.46 -15.12
C ALA A 390 -3.58 0.66 -16.53
N ILE A 391 -3.01 1.84 -16.77
CA ILE A 391 -2.28 2.15 -17.99
C ILE A 391 -0.81 2.31 -17.63
N SER A 392 0.04 1.49 -18.24
CA SER A 392 1.49 1.63 -18.16
C SER A 392 2.00 2.34 -19.40
N GLN A 393 2.43 3.59 -19.24
CA GLN A 393 2.98 4.38 -20.35
C GLN A 393 4.36 3.87 -20.80
N SER A 394 5.21 3.46 -19.85
CA SER A 394 6.56 2.97 -20.17
C SER A 394 6.53 1.71 -21.04
N ARG A 395 5.49 0.89 -20.89
CA ARG A 395 5.30 -0.33 -21.68
C ARG A 395 4.26 -0.19 -22.80
N ASN A 396 3.58 0.95 -22.87
CA ASN A 396 2.45 1.19 -23.76
C ASN A 396 1.39 0.07 -23.69
N GLU A 397 1.00 -0.30 -22.46
CA GLU A 397 0.08 -1.41 -22.18
C GLU A 397 -1.08 -0.98 -21.27
N ILE A 398 -2.26 -1.56 -21.52
CA ILE A 398 -3.43 -1.46 -20.63
C ILE A 398 -3.73 -2.84 -20.04
N THR A 399 -3.94 -2.87 -18.73
CA THR A 399 -4.11 -4.11 -17.97
C THR A 399 -5.33 -4.02 -17.06
N ILE A 400 -6.09 -5.12 -16.94
CA ILE A 400 -7.13 -5.25 -15.93
C ILE A 400 -6.46 -5.64 -14.61
N ILE A 401 -6.55 -4.78 -13.60
CA ILE A 401 -5.85 -4.96 -12.31
C ILE A 401 -6.79 -5.42 -11.20
N ALA A 402 -8.10 -5.24 -11.39
CA ALA A 402 -9.15 -5.79 -10.53
C ALA A 402 -10.46 -5.83 -11.31
N LYS A 403 -11.35 -6.76 -10.97
CA LYS A 403 -12.69 -6.83 -11.57
C LYS A 403 -13.68 -7.57 -10.69
N ASN A 404 -14.97 -7.34 -10.94
CA ASN A 404 -16.05 -8.07 -10.31
C ASN A 404 -17.10 -8.43 -11.36
N HIS A 405 -17.57 -9.67 -11.36
CA HIS A 405 -18.57 -10.17 -12.29
C HIS A 405 -19.97 -10.23 -11.64
N PHE A 406 -20.92 -9.58 -12.30
CA PHE A 406 -22.32 -9.58 -11.93
C PHE A 406 -23.11 -10.55 -12.82
N MET A 407 -23.98 -11.33 -12.18
CA MET A 407 -24.99 -12.15 -12.85
C MET A 407 -26.09 -11.31 -13.51
N GLN A 408 -26.28 -10.08 -13.02
CA GLN A 408 -27.30 -9.15 -13.46
C GLN A 408 -26.67 -8.03 -14.27
N GLU A 409 -27.40 -7.54 -15.27
CA GLU A 409 -26.97 -6.41 -16.07
C GLU A 409 -26.83 -5.15 -15.20
N ILE A 410 -25.75 -4.41 -15.41
CA ILE A 410 -25.48 -3.14 -14.73
C ILE A 410 -26.05 -1.97 -15.52
N LYS A 411 -26.74 -1.04 -14.84
CA LYS A 411 -27.32 0.17 -15.43
C LYS A 411 -26.38 1.38 -15.41
N THR A 412 -25.74 1.62 -14.27
CA THR A 412 -25.00 2.87 -14.01
C THR A 412 -23.77 2.59 -13.17
N LEU A 413 -22.71 3.34 -13.48
CA LEU A 413 -21.52 3.53 -12.65
C LEU A 413 -21.44 5.00 -12.26
N THR A 414 -21.16 5.28 -11.00
CA THR A 414 -20.89 6.65 -10.51
C THR A 414 -19.55 6.73 -9.79
N SER A 415 -18.99 7.94 -9.76
CA SER A 415 -17.57 8.20 -9.56
C SER A 415 -17.11 8.28 -8.11
N VAL A 416 -15.82 8.02 -7.92
CA VAL A 416 -15.05 8.28 -6.71
C VAL A 416 -14.75 9.77 -6.61
N LYS A 417 -14.84 10.35 -5.41
CA LYS A 417 -13.93 11.44 -5.01
C LYS A 417 -13.34 11.12 -3.62
N ALA A 418 -12.02 11.27 -3.50
CA ALA A 418 -11.13 11.07 -2.33
C ALA A 418 -10.76 9.66 -1.78
N GLN A 419 -11.57 8.60 -1.81
CA GLN A 419 -11.24 7.31 -1.15
C GLN A 419 -11.20 6.06 -2.06
N ASP A 420 -10.98 6.20 -3.38
CA ASP A 420 -10.99 5.07 -4.33
C ASP A 420 -12.25 4.18 -4.27
N ARG A 421 -13.39 4.76 -3.85
CA ARG A 421 -14.72 4.15 -3.78
C ARG A 421 -15.62 4.53 -4.95
N PHE A 422 -16.31 3.57 -5.53
CA PHE A 422 -17.30 3.82 -6.57
C PHE A 422 -18.57 3.03 -6.28
N SER A 423 -19.66 3.38 -6.95
CA SER A 423 -20.90 2.60 -6.84
C SER A 423 -21.51 2.23 -8.16
N VAL A 424 -22.13 1.06 -8.15
CA VAL A 424 -22.71 0.38 -9.30
C VAL A 424 -24.16 0.07 -9.00
N LEU A 425 -25.04 0.38 -9.95
CA LEU A 425 -26.46 0.06 -9.85
C LEU A 425 -26.83 -1.00 -10.87
N ASP A 426 -27.44 -2.10 -10.43
CA ASP A 426 -27.93 -3.12 -11.34
C ASP A 426 -29.29 -2.78 -11.96
N LYS A 427 -29.73 -3.61 -12.91
CA LYS A 427 -31.02 -3.42 -13.58
C LYS A 427 -32.24 -3.50 -12.65
N ASN A 428 -32.11 -4.16 -11.51
CA ASN A 428 -33.18 -4.39 -10.53
C ASN A 428 -33.21 -3.31 -9.43
N GLY A 429 -32.34 -2.30 -9.49
CA GLY A 429 -32.29 -1.22 -8.52
C GLY A 429 -31.43 -1.53 -7.29
N LYS A 430 -30.63 -2.60 -7.31
CA LYS A 430 -29.67 -2.89 -6.24
C LYS A 430 -28.38 -2.12 -6.48
N LEU A 431 -28.01 -1.32 -5.49
CA LEU A 431 -26.77 -0.57 -5.40
C LEU A 431 -25.70 -1.40 -4.72
N TYR A 432 -24.49 -1.35 -5.28
CA TYR A 432 -23.28 -1.93 -4.74
C TYR A 432 -22.24 -0.82 -4.60
N VAL A 433 -21.66 -0.67 -3.41
CA VAL A 433 -20.56 0.26 -3.14
C VAL A 433 -19.28 -0.55 -3.02
N PHE A 434 -18.29 -0.22 -3.84
CA PHE A 434 -16.98 -0.85 -3.83
C PHE A 434 -15.91 0.12 -3.37
N GLU A 435 -14.86 -0.43 -2.78
CA GLU A 435 -13.59 0.23 -2.50
C GLU A 435 -12.47 -0.50 -3.23
N ILE A 436 -11.61 0.26 -3.90
CA ILE A 436 -10.40 -0.28 -4.53
C ILE A 436 -9.29 -0.22 -3.49
N ALA A 437 -8.91 -1.37 -2.97
CA ALA A 437 -7.86 -1.48 -1.97
C ALA A 437 -6.63 -2.19 -2.55
N PRO A 438 -5.44 -2.01 -1.97
CA PRO A 438 -4.33 -2.92 -2.22
C PRO A 438 -4.76 -4.37 -1.94
N ALA A 439 -4.45 -5.28 -2.86
CA ALA A 439 -4.55 -6.71 -2.63
C ALA A 439 -3.50 -7.10 -1.60
N ARG A 440 -3.89 -7.92 -0.62
CA ARG A 440 -2.93 -8.46 0.35
C ARG A 440 -2.09 -9.52 -0.35
N PHE A 441 -0.77 -9.47 -0.14
CA PHE A 441 0.09 -10.56 -0.54
C PHE A 441 0.39 -11.45 0.67
N VAL A 442 -0.11 -12.68 0.61
CA VAL A 442 -0.04 -13.62 1.72
C VAL A 442 0.66 -14.88 1.24
N VAL A 443 1.62 -15.35 2.03
CA VAL A 443 2.39 -16.56 1.76
C VAL A 443 2.32 -17.47 2.98
N GLU A 444 1.80 -18.67 2.80
CA GLU A 444 1.62 -19.67 3.86
C GLU A 444 2.41 -20.95 3.52
N ASP A 445 3.14 -21.48 4.50
CA ASP A 445 3.90 -22.74 4.39
C ASP A 445 4.71 -22.87 3.11
N ALA A 446 5.47 -21.83 2.74
CA ALA A 446 6.23 -21.80 1.48
C ALA A 446 7.71 -21.44 1.68
N LYS A 447 8.54 -21.87 0.72
CA LYS A 447 9.96 -21.49 0.66
C LYS A 447 10.19 -20.64 -0.58
N LEU A 448 10.59 -19.39 -0.41
CA LEU A 448 10.87 -18.46 -1.51
C LEU A 448 12.38 -18.36 -1.70
N PHE A 449 12.88 -18.71 -2.89
CA PHE A 449 14.30 -18.63 -3.22
C PHE A 449 14.54 -17.58 -4.30
N PHE A 450 15.19 -16.49 -3.93
CA PHE A 450 15.58 -15.41 -4.84
C PHE A 450 17.01 -15.59 -5.32
N ARG A 451 17.24 -15.37 -6.62
CA ARG A 451 18.55 -15.49 -7.28
C ARG A 451 19.04 -14.17 -7.87
N THR A 452 18.43 -13.06 -7.46
CA THR A 452 18.69 -11.69 -7.94
C THR A 452 18.26 -10.71 -6.86
N ASP A 453 18.71 -9.46 -6.96
CA ASP A 453 18.23 -8.38 -6.10
C ASP A 453 16.71 -8.20 -6.23
N VAL A 454 16.04 -7.93 -5.11
CA VAL A 454 14.59 -7.79 -5.00
C VAL A 454 14.24 -6.43 -4.46
N PHE A 455 13.24 -5.78 -5.07
CA PHE A 455 12.63 -4.56 -4.57
C PHE A 455 11.17 -4.83 -4.19
N LEU A 456 10.83 -4.61 -2.93
CA LEU A 456 9.52 -4.91 -2.38
C LEU A 456 8.56 -3.73 -2.55
N GLU A 457 7.56 -3.87 -3.41
CA GLU A 457 6.59 -2.78 -3.66
C GLU A 457 5.34 -2.83 -2.78
N VAL A 458 5.03 -4.00 -2.20
CA VAL A 458 3.82 -4.28 -1.44
C VAL A 458 4.17 -5.10 -0.18
N PRO A 459 3.51 -4.86 0.97
CA PRO A 459 3.71 -5.70 2.16
C PRO A 459 3.42 -7.18 1.92
N ILE A 460 4.28 -8.06 2.47
CA ILE A 460 4.08 -9.51 2.48
C ILE A 460 3.72 -9.97 3.89
N ILE A 461 2.69 -10.80 3.99
CA ILE A 461 2.29 -11.45 5.24
C ILE A 461 2.62 -12.94 5.15
N PHE A 462 3.40 -13.45 6.09
CA PHE A 462 3.78 -14.85 6.18
C PHE A 462 2.98 -15.58 7.26
N TYR A 463 2.30 -16.66 6.89
CA TYR A 463 1.64 -17.60 7.81
C TYR A 463 2.31 -18.97 7.82
N GLY A 464 2.11 -19.73 8.89
CA GLY A 464 2.69 -21.06 9.03
C GLY A 464 4.22 -21.03 9.11
N HIS A 465 4.88 -21.98 8.44
CA HIS A 465 6.34 -22.11 8.41
C HIS A 465 6.91 -21.69 7.06
N CYS A 466 7.40 -20.46 6.99
CA CYS A 466 7.95 -19.89 5.76
C CYS A 466 9.47 -19.68 5.83
N ILE A 467 10.12 -19.81 4.66
CA ILE A 467 11.53 -19.47 4.46
C ILE A 467 11.60 -18.47 3.31
N LEU A 468 12.31 -17.36 3.51
CA LEU A 468 12.72 -16.44 2.46
C LEU A 468 14.24 -16.48 2.39
N ASN A 469 14.76 -16.98 1.28
CA ASN A 469 16.19 -17.06 1.01
C ASN A 469 16.55 -16.05 -0.08
N GLY A 470 17.37 -15.06 0.25
CA GLY A 470 17.80 -14.02 -0.68
C GLY A 470 18.90 -14.44 -1.66
N GLY A 471 19.48 -15.64 -1.51
CA GLY A 471 20.56 -16.12 -2.38
C GLY A 471 21.86 -15.30 -2.30
N GLY A 472 22.04 -14.50 -1.25
CA GLY A 472 23.14 -13.55 -1.07
C GLY A 472 22.89 -12.17 -1.70
N ASN A 473 21.71 -11.97 -2.30
CA ASN A 473 21.34 -10.73 -2.99
C ASN A 473 20.75 -9.68 -2.03
N ILE A 474 20.56 -8.48 -2.55
CA ILE A 474 19.89 -7.38 -1.85
C ILE A 474 18.38 -7.63 -1.85
N PHE A 475 17.77 -7.52 -0.68
CA PHE A 475 16.33 -7.47 -0.52
C PHE A 475 15.97 -6.09 0.05
N ASP A 476 15.46 -5.21 -0.80
CA ASP A 476 15.11 -3.83 -0.45
C ASP A 476 13.62 -3.71 -0.13
N LEU A 477 13.29 -3.20 1.06
CA LEU A 477 11.91 -2.99 1.50
C LEU A 477 11.25 -1.74 0.87
N GLY A 478 12.04 -0.84 0.27
CA GLY A 478 11.54 0.40 -0.32
C GLY A 478 10.72 1.24 0.66
N CYS A 479 9.89 2.15 0.13
CA CYS A 479 9.02 3.00 0.95
C CYS A 479 7.61 2.42 1.20
N LYS A 480 7.24 1.35 0.48
CA LYS A 480 5.90 0.72 0.54
C LYS A 480 5.94 -0.73 1.00
N GLY A 481 7.10 -1.39 0.90
CA GLY A 481 7.28 -2.77 1.30
C GLY A 481 7.33 -2.94 2.82
N ALA A 482 6.87 -4.10 3.27
CA ALA A 482 6.98 -4.52 4.66
C ALA A 482 6.95 -6.05 4.76
N ILE A 483 7.61 -6.60 5.77
CA ILE A 483 7.57 -8.03 6.10
C ILE A 483 6.77 -8.20 7.39
N GLN A 484 5.71 -9.01 7.31
CA GLN A 484 4.82 -9.26 8.44
C GLN A 484 4.77 -10.77 8.73
N VAL A 485 4.95 -11.14 9.99
CA VAL A 485 4.82 -12.54 10.45
C VAL A 485 3.49 -12.70 11.18
N GLY A 486 2.63 -13.57 10.68
CA GLY A 486 1.31 -13.85 11.22
C GLY A 486 1.33 -14.49 12.61
N GLU A 487 0.14 -14.64 13.19
CA GLU A 487 -0.04 -15.34 14.46
C GLU A 487 0.36 -16.81 14.32
N ASN A 488 0.99 -17.37 15.37
CA ASN A 488 1.46 -18.75 15.45
C ASN A 488 2.39 -19.16 14.28
N SER A 489 3.00 -18.17 13.64
CA SER A 489 3.78 -18.36 12.42
C SER A 489 5.26 -18.11 12.65
N LYS A 490 6.08 -18.71 11.80
CA LYS A 490 7.54 -18.60 11.85
C LYS A 490 8.08 -18.28 10.46
N LEU A 491 8.80 -17.18 10.36
CA LEU A 491 9.54 -16.80 9.16
C LEU A 491 11.04 -16.94 9.41
N VAL A 492 11.73 -17.63 8.51
CA VAL A 492 13.20 -17.60 8.44
C VAL A 492 13.62 -16.71 7.28
N LEU A 493 14.20 -15.55 7.59
CA LEU A 493 14.89 -14.71 6.61
C LEU A 493 16.34 -15.14 6.57
N GLU A 494 16.83 -15.55 5.40
CA GLU A 494 18.18 -16.07 5.28
C GLU A 494 18.95 -15.62 4.05
N ASN A 495 20.28 -15.63 4.19
CA ASN A 495 21.21 -15.48 3.09
C ASN A 495 20.85 -14.26 2.22
N ALA A 496 20.77 -13.09 2.85
CA ALA A 496 20.30 -11.86 2.20
C ALA A 496 20.99 -10.63 2.79
N ILE A 497 21.06 -9.56 2.00
CA ILE A 497 21.37 -8.21 2.46
C ILE A 497 20.06 -7.44 2.50
N LEU A 498 19.52 -7.21 3.69
CA LEU A 498 18.26 -6.52 3.90
C LEU A 498 18.51 -5.01 4.02
N THR A 499 17.84 -4.22 3.19
CA THR A 499 17.92 -2.74 3.15
C THR A 499 16.53 -2.11 3.23
N GLY A 500 16.44 -0.79 3.39
CA GLY A 500 15.15 -0.12 3.54
C GLY A 500 14.56 -0.31 4.94
N VAL A 501 15.31 -0.80 5.93
CA VAL A 501 14.78 -1.07 7.27
C VAL A 501 14.61 0.24 8.04
N ALA A 502 13.37 0.55 8.42
CA ALA A 502 13.02 1.71 9.21
C ALA A 502 11.64 1.52 9.87
N GLN A 503 11.36 2.30 10.91
CA GLN A 503 10.06 2.35 11.59
C GLN A 503 9.60 0.96 12.06
N THR A 504 8.53 0.41 11.49
CA THR A 504 7.94 -0.90 11.85
C THR A 504 7.70 -1.77 10.61
N ASN A 505 8.48 -1.56 9.55
CA ASN A 505 8.29 -2.27 8.28
C ASN A 505 8.70 -3.75 8.33
N ILE A 506 9.27 -4.23 9.44
CA ILE A 506 9.40 -5.65 9.75
C ILE A 506 8.77 -5.90 11.11
N LYS A 507 7.70 -6.72 11.18
CA LYS A 507 6.96 -6.94 12.43
C LYS A 507 6.29 -8.30 12.53
N CYS A 508 6.09 -8.79 13.74
CA CYS A 508 5.10 -9.83 14.02
C CYS A 508 3.73 -9.19 14.29
N LEU A 509 2.66 -9.84 13.83
CA LEU A 509 1.28 -9.40 14.07
C LEU A 509 0.76 -9.81 15.45
N SER A 510 1.45 -10.74 16.12
CA SER A 510 1.15 -11.16 17.49
C SER A 510 2.42 -11.64 18.22
N ASP A 511 2.31 -11.81 19.53
CA ASP A 511 3.38 -12.32 20.39
C ASP A 511 3.77 -13.78 20.13
N THR A 512 2.94 -14.54 19.41
CA THR A 512 3.26 -15.92 19.03
C THR A 512 4.06 -16.01 17.73
N GLY A 513 4.17 -14.91 16.97
CA GLY A 513 4.99 -14.84 15.76
C GLY A 513 6.50 -14.89 16.05
N VAL A 514 7.24 -15.61 15.20
CA VAL A 514 8.69 -15.81 15.35
C VAL A 514 9.42 -15.40 14.07
N LEU A 515 10.30 -14.40 14.18
CA LEU A 515 11.23 -14.00 13.13
C LEU A 515 12.61 -14.60 13.41
N VAL A 516 13.14 -15.38 12.47
CA VAL A 516 14.50 -15.93 12.54
C VAL A 516 15.36 -15.26 11.48
N LEU A 517 16.46 -14.63 11.89
CA LEU A 517 17.48 -14.09 11.00
C LEU A 517 18.64 -15.11 10.92
N ARG A 518 19.00 -15.54 9.71
CA ARG A 518 20.06 -16.54 9.49
C ARG A 518 21.01 -16.12 8.37
N ASP A 519 22.31 -16.01 8.66
CA ASP A 519 23.31 -15.66 7.63
C ASP A 519 22.92 -14.39 6.86
N LEU A 520 22.63 -13.32 7.60
CA LEU A 520 21.96 -12.11 7.09
C LEU A 520 22.73 -10.84 7.45
N MET A 521 22.80 -9.91 6.50
CA MET A 521 23.24 -8.54 6.74
C MET A 521 22.01 -7.63 6.79
N TRP A 522 21.87 -6.87 7.87
CA TRP A 522 20.76 -5.97 8.13
C TRP A 522 21.31 -4.54 8.05
N LEU A 523 20.93 -3.81 7.01
CA LEU A 523 21.32 -2.43 6.79
C LEU A 523 20.12 -1.53 7.15
N GLN A 524 20.29 -0.77 8.24
CA GLN A 524 19.24 0.04 8.83
C GLN A 524 19.36 1.51 8.44
N ASP A 525 18.36 2.02 7.72
CA ASP A 525 18.39 3.35 7.14
C ASP A 525 17.91 4.44 8.11
N ASN A 526 17.05 4.08 9.07
CA ASN A 526 16.53 4.99 10.09
C ASN A 526 16.13 4.19 11.35
N ASP A 527 15.72 4.90 12.40
CA ASP A 527 15.27 4.28 13.65
C ASP A 527 14.17 3.24 13.38
N PHE A 528 14.32 2.07 13.98
CA PHE A 528 13.48 0.90 13.80
C PHE A 528 13.02 0.34 15.15
N THR A 529 11.78 -0.11 15.23
CA THR A 529 11.17 -0.65 16.45
C THR A 529 10.63 -2.05 16.23
N PHE A 530 11.12 -3.00 17.03
CA PHE A 530 10.60 -4.36 17.14
C PHE A 530 9.73 -4.50 18.40
N SER A 531 8.41 -4.33 18.26
CA SER A 531 7.48 -4.24 19.39
C SER A 531 6.77 -5.54 19.78
N THR A 532 6.79 -6.57 18.92
CA THR A 532 5.88 -7.71 19.04
C THR A 532 6.54 -8.99 18.52
N GLY A 533 6.28 -10.12 19.18
CA GLY A 533 6.81 -11.43 18.77
C GLY A 533 8.28 -11.66 19.14
N LYS A 534 8.82 -12.81 18.71
CA LYS A 534 10.17 -13.27 19.07
C LYS A 534 11.15 -13.06 17.91
N LEU A 535 12.35 -12.56 18.22
CA LEU A 535 13.48 -12.49 17.31
C LEU A 535 14.52 -13.56 17.65
N CYS A 536 14.91 -14.37 16.67
CA CYS A 536 15.92 -15.42 16.84
C CYS A 536 17.09 -15.18 15.89
N ILE A 537 18.32 -15.16 16.42
CA ILE A 537 19.54 -15.00 15.65
C ILE A 537 20.21 -16.35 15.46
N LYS A 538 20.43 -16.75 14.21
CA LYS A 538 21.06 -18.02 13.84
C LYS A 538 22.28 -17.80 12.95
N ASN A 539 23.33 -18.58 13.19
CA ASN A 539 24.62 -18.46 12.49
C ASN A 539 25.16 -17.04 12.62
N ARG A 540 25.51 -16.36 11.52
CA ARG A 540 26.05 -15.00 11.56
C ARG A 540 25.01 -13.97 11.12
N VAL A 541 24.68 -13.01 11.98
CA VAL A 541 23.85 -11.85 11.62
C VAL A 541 24.59 -10.57 11.97
N THR A 542 24.68 -9.65 11.02
CA THR A 542 25.32 -8.33 11.22
C THR A 542 24.27 -7.25 11.02
N MET A 543 24.12 -6.36 12.01
CA MET A 543 23.26 -5.18 11.95
C MET A 543 24.15 -3.94 11.87
N GLU A 544 23.96 -3.15 10.82
CA GLU A 544 24.71 -1.93 10.52
C GLU A 544 23.76 -0.76 10.29
N GLY A 545 24.20 0.44 10.63
CA GLY A 545 23.47 1.69 10.41
C GLY A 545 23.60 2.62 11.60
N ASN A 546 23.78 3.92 11.36
CA ASN A 546 23.92 4.92 12.42
C ASN A 546 22.55 5.39 12.96
N SER A 547 21.76 4.42 13.44
CA SER A 547 20.38 4.61 13.90
C SER A 547 20.06 3.69 15.09
N ILE A 548 18.86 3.82 15.66
CA ILE A 548 18.41 3.06 16.82
C ILE A 548 17.63 1.84 16.39
N PHE A 549 18.06 0.65 16.81
CA PHE A 549 17.23 -0.55 16.86
C PHE A 549 16.57 -0.63 18.24
N ALA A 550 15.29 -0.30 18.35
CA ALA A 550 14.52 -0.35 19.59
C ALA A 550 13.84 -1.71 19.76
N TYR A 551 14.31 -2.48 20.74
CA TYR A 551 13.70 -3.74 21.14
C TYR A 551 12.63 -3.47 22.21
N CYS A 552 11.35 -3.45 21.80
CA CYS A 552 10.22 -3.17 22.68
C CYS A 552 9.32 -4.39 22.96
N SER A 553 9.61 -5.53 22.34
CA SER A 553 8.85 -6.77 22.50
C SER A 553 8.94 -7.31 23.93
N ASN A 554 7.81 -7.84 24.42
CA ASN A 554 7.71 -8.53 25.70
C ASN A 554 8.07 -10.02 25.62
N GLN A 555 8.31 -10.50 24.41
CA GLN A 555 8.69 -11.88 24.20
C GLN A 555 10.21 -12.04 24.35
N ARG A 556 10.66 -13.24 24.70
CA ARG A 556 12.09 -13.52 24.81
C ARG A 556 12.67 -13.84 23.43
N SER A 557 13.61 -13.02 23.00
CA SER A 557 14.45 -13.18 21.82
C SER A 557 15.76 -13.87 22.18
N LEU A 558 16.30 -14.66 21.25
CA LEU A 558 17.45 -15.53 21.51
C LEU A 558 18.50 -15.46 20.41
N ILE A 559 19.76 -15.29 20.83
CA ILE A 559 20.91 -15.68 20.03
C ILE A 559 21.08 -17.19 20.23
N LEU A 560 20.88 -17.97 19.17
CA LEU A 560 20.90 -19.43 19.23
C LEU A 560 22.31 -19.98 19.44
N PRO A 561 22.47 -21.29 19.75
CA PRO A 561 23.78 -21.92 19.86
C PRO A 561 24.63 -21.70 18.61
N ARG A 562 25.94 -21.52 18.81
CA ARG A 562 26.95 -21.31 17.76
C ARG A 562 26.59 -20.17 16.79
N SER A 563 25.88 -19.17 17.29
CA SER A 563 25.41 -18.03 16.52
C SER A 563 25.98 -16.73 17.07
N SER A 564 26.06 -15.70 16.23
CA SER A 564 26.62 -14.40 16.55
C SER A 564 25.72 -13.29 16.03
N LEU A 565 25.28 -12.41 16.94
CA LEU A 565 24.72 -11.11 16.60
C LEU A 565 25.86 -10.09 16.64
N ILE A 566 26.14 -9.45 15.51
CA ILE A 566 27.17 -8.42 15.38
C ILE A 566 26.47 -7.08 15.20
N LEU A 567 26.72 -6.16 16.11
CA LEU A 567 26.27 -4.77 16.04
C LEU A 567 27.46 -3.93 15.54
N ASP A 568 27.30 -3.30 14.39
CA ASP A 568 28.36 -2.61 13.66
C ASP A 568 27.85 -1.27 13.08
N GLY A 569 28.72 -0.48 12.47
CA GLY A 569 28.34 0.71 11.70
C GLY A 569 27.69 1.84 12.52
N GLY A 570 28.00 1.93 13.82
CA GLY A 570 27.45 2.98 14.70
C GLY A 570 26.06 2.67 15.28
N ILE A 571 25.51 1.49 15.04
CA ILE A 571 24.14 1.17 15.46
C ILE A 571 23.96 1.23 16.98
N THR A 572 22.81 1.73 17.41
CA THR A 572 22.40 1.72 18.82
C THR A 572 21.34 0.64 19.02
N PHE A 573 21.70 -0.46 19.66
CA PHE A 573 20.72 -1.44 20.13
C PHE A 573 20.14 -0.95 21.46
N SER A 574 18.88 -0.52 21.44
CA SER A 574 18.14 -0.04 22.60
C SER A 574 17.21 -1.12 23.14
N TYR A 575 17.54 -1.65 24.31
CA TYR A 575 16.67 -2.55 25.07
C TYR A 575 15.63 -1.71 25.84
N ASP A 576 14.37 -1.73 25.36
CA ASP A 576 13.27 -0.94 25.88
C ASP A 576 11.93 -1.72 25.89
N PRO A 577 11.88 -2.93 26.49
CA PRO A 577 10.66 -3.73 26.50
C PRO A 577 9.55 -3.05 27.29
N THR A 578 8.31 -3.20 26.83
CA THR A 578 7.15 -2.64 27.54
C THR A 578 6.85 -3.36 28.87
N CYS A 579 7.35 -4.58 29.06
CA CYS A 579 7.22 -5.36 30.29
C CYS A 579 8.36 -5.06 31.28
N LEU A 580 8.02 -4.35 32.36
CA LEU A 580 9.00 -3.92 33.38
C LEU A 580 9.52 -5.03 34.29
N SER A 581 8.85 -6.20 34.33
CA SER A 581 9.21 -7.30 35.23
C SER A 581 10.23 -8.28 34.64
N ARG A 582 10.64 -8.10 33.37
CA ARG A 582 11.53 -9.03 32.66
C ARG A 582 12.80 -8.33 32.20
N CYS A 583 13.94 -8.81 32.68
CA CYS A 583 15.26 -8.29 32.34
C CYS A 583 16.06 -9.17 31.38
N ASP A 584 15.54 -10.34 31.00
CA ASP A 584 16.23 -11.38 30.23
C ASP A 584 15.65 -11.60 28.82
N LEU A 585 14.97 -10.60 28.27
CA LEU A 585 14.25 -10.72 27.00
C LEU A 585 15.19 -10.72 25.78
N LEU A 586 16.42 -10.23 25.91
CA LEU A 586 17.51 -10.51 24.98
C LEU A 586 18.42 -11.58 25.60
N GLY A 587 18.24 -12.83 25.19
CA GLY A 587 18.97 -13.97 25.74
C GLY A 587 20.03 -14.55 24.81
N MET A 588 21.05 -15.16 25.42
CA MET A 588 21.98 -16.06 24.75
C MET A 588 21.63 -17.49 25.16
N ALA A 589 21.48 -18.38 24.18
CA ALA A 589 20.97 -19.74 24.42
C ALA A 589 21.95 -20.60 25.23
N ASP A 590 23.24 -20.50 24.93
CA ASP A 590 24.32 -21.19 25.64
C ASP A 590 25.66 -20.45 25.47
N SER A 591 26.73 -21.04 26.02
CA SER A 591 28.08 -20.43 26.05
C SER A 591 28.70 -20.22 24.67
N SER A 592 28.15 -20.84 23.63
CA SER A 592 28.59 -20.68 22.25
C SER A 592 27.86 -19.53 21.51
N SER A 593 26.79 -18.98 22.09
CA SER A 593 26.11 -17.79 21.59
C SER A 593 26.94 -16.53 21.85
N GLN A 594 26.99 -15.62 20.87
CA GLN A 594 27.83 -14.42 20.94
C GLN A 594 27.05 -13.15 20.59
N LEU A 595 27.17 -12.14 21.44
CA LEU A 595 26.83 -10.74 21.15
C LEU A 595 28.14 -9.98 20.92
N ILE A 596 28.31 -9.36 19.75
CA ILE A 596 29.55 -8.71 19.34
C ILE A 596 29.26 -7.23 19.08
N LEU A 597 30.00 -6.36 19.75
CA LEU A 597 30.01 -4.92 19.51
C LEU A 597 31.24 -4.54 18.70
N HIS A 598 31.01 -3.90 17.57
CA HIS A 598 32.04 -3.46 16.64
C HIS A 598 31.76 -2.01 16.25
N GLY A 599 32.00 -1.06 17.16
CA GLY A 599 31.69 0.35 16.89
C GLY A 599 30.24 0.71 17.22
N ALA A 600 29.57 -0.08 18.06
CA ALA A 600 28.14 0.04 18.34
C ALA A 600 27.85 0.50 19.77
N THR A 601 26.59 0.89 20.02
CA THR A 601 26.08 1.23 21.34
C THR A 601 25.08 0.18 21.82
N LEU A 602 25.28 -0.35 23.02
CA LEU A 602 24.25 -1.08 23.77
C LEU A 602 23.63 -0.13 24.79
N HIS A 603 22.33 0.12 24.63
CA HIS A 603 21.56 1.02 25.49
C HIS A 603 20.48 0.24 26.25
N SER A 604 20.38 0.48 27.56
CA SER A 604 19.26 0.02 28.40
C SER A 604 18.42 1.24 28.78
N SER A 605 17.15 1.30 28.38
CA SER A 605 16.32 2.49 28.58
C SER A 605 15.97 2.70 30.06
N ALA A 606 14.84 2.15 30.53
CA ALA A 606 14.35 2.22 31.90
C ALA A 606 14.37 0.84 32.58
N GLN A 607 14.42 -0.24 31.82
CA GLN A 607 14.46 -1.60 32.35
C GLN A 607 15.90 -2.07 32.51
N LYS A 608 16.10 -3.01 33.43
CA LYS A 608 17.35 -3.73 33.60
C LYS A 608 17.58 -4.67 32.40
N LEU A 609 18.77 -4.63 31.80
CA LEU A 609 19.22 -5.59 30.79
C LEU A 609 20.16 -6.60 31.43
N LEU A 610 19.76 -7.87 31.48
CA LEU A 610 20.55 -8.97 32.01
C LEU A 610 21.17 -9.81 30.88
N LEU A 611 22.50 -9.88 30.84
CA LEU A 611 23.25 -10.75 29.95
C LEU A 611 23.80 -11.96 30.73
N LYS A 612 23.43 -13.17 30.31
CA LYS A 612 23.85 -14.45 30.93
C LYS A 612 24.05 -15.57 29.92
N ASN A 613 24.71 -16.65 30.36
CA ASN A 613 24.92 -17.93 29.65
C ASN A 613 25.75 -17.90 28.36
N GLY A 614 26.13 -16.75 27.80
CA GLY A 614 26.84 -16.63 26.51
C GLY A 614 28.09 -15.74 26.58
N SER A 615 28.51 -15.21 25.44
CA SER A 615 29.66 -14.29 25.37
C SER A 615 29.34 -12.92 24.78
N LEU A 616 29.81 -11.87 25.46
CA LEU A 616 29.84 -10.49 24.97
C LEU A 616 31.26 -10.16 24.49
N LYS A 617 31.41 -9.67 23.26
CA LYS A 617 32.73 -9.31 22.70
C LYS A 617 32.75 -7.87 22.23
N VAL A 618 33.72 -7.09 22.69
CA VAL A 618 34.00 -5.73 22.21
C VAL A 618 35.21 -5.79 21.29
N LYS A 619 34.98 -5.67 19.98
CA LYS A 619 36.02 -5.77 18.95
C LYS A 619 36.69 -4.44 18.64
N THR A 620 35.92 -3.37 18.63
CA THR A 620 36.37 -1.98 18.44
C THR A 620 35.63 -1.09 19.43
N ASP A 621 36.02 0.17 19.49
CA ASP A 621 35.49 1.15 20.43
C ASP A 621 33.96 1.16 20.45
N SER A 622 33.38 0.75 21.57
CA SER A 622 31.94 0.54 21.71
C SER A 622 31.43 1.17 23.00
N THR A 623 30.12 1.44 23.03
CA THR A 623 29.52 2.21 24.12
C THR A 623 28.45 1.42 24.85
N PHE A 624 28.48 1.49 26.17
CA PHE A 624 27.37 1.14 27.06
C PHE A 624 26.70 2.41 27.57
N SER A 625 25.38 2.37 27.72
CA SER A 625 24.64 3.42 28.41
C SER A 625 23.35 2.91 29.03
N SER A 626 22.95 3.48 30.16
CA SER A 626 21.61 3.27 30.71
C SER A 626 20.98 4.58 31.22
N ASN A 627 19.65 4.65 31.30
CA ASN A 627 18.97 5.78 31.98
C ASN A 627 18.54 5.45 33.42
N ASN A 628 18.80 4.23 33.89
CA ASN A 628 18.43 3.79 35.24
C ASN A 628 19.35 4.40 36.30
N SER A 629 18.78 4.66 37.48
CA SER A 629 19.46 5.24 38.63
C SER A 629 19.48 4.33 39.87
N GLY A 630 18.85 3.15 39.82
CA GLY A 630 18.84 2.18 40.91
C GLY A 630 20.06 1.26 40.88
N ILE A 631 20.59 0.89 42.04
CA ILE A 631 21.88 0.21 42.19
C ILE A 631 21.95 -1.14 41.45
N GLU A 632 20.83 -1.86 41.32
CA GLU A 632 20.75 -3.14 40.58
C GLU A 632 20.15 -3.02 39.17
N ASP A 633 19.93 -1.78 38.73
CA ASP A 633 19.33 -1.44 37.46
C ASP A 633 20.41 -1.12 36.40
N GLY A 634 20.01 -0.95 35.13
CA GLY A 634 20.95 -0.74 34.02
C GLY A 634 21.41 -2.04 33.39
N ILE A 635 22.68 -2.11 32.95
CA ILE A 635 23.23 -3.29 32.26
C ILE A 635 23.89 -4.20 33.29
N VAL A 636 23.54 -5.49 33.28
CA VAL A 636 24.04 -6.49 34.24
C VAL A 636 24.69 -7.65 33.51
N ILE A 637 25.92 -7.97 33.90
CA ILE A 637 26.70 -9.09 33.36
C ILE A 637 26.74 -10.21 34.41
N GLY A 638 26.05 -11.32 34.13
CA GLY A 638 25.96 -12.47 35.04
C GLY A 638 24.83 -12.39 36.07
N THR A 639 24.52 -13.52 36.70
CA THR A 639 23.44 -13.63 37.71
C THR A 639 23.93 -13.90 39.13
N GLY A 640 25.23 -14.12 39.34
CA GLY A 640 25.77 -14.57 40.60
C GLY A 640 25.43 -16.05 40.89
N VAL A 641 25.07 -16.81 39.86
CA VAL A 641 24.78 -18.26 39.92
C VAL A 641 25.80 -19.02 39.07
N GLN A 642 26.33 -20.12 39.61
CA GLN A 642 27.34 -20.92 38.92
C GLN A 642 26.75 -21.50 37.62
N GLY A 643 27.49 -21.34 36.52
CA GLY A 643 27.06 -21.80 35.20
C GLY A 643 26.14 -20.83 34.44
N GLU A 644 25.77 -19.71 35.05
CA GLU A 644 24.99 -18.64 34.39
C GLU A 644 25.82 -17.37 34.07
N ASP A 645 27.13 -17.48 34.08
CA ASP A 645 28.01 -16.36 33.75
C ASP A 645 27.91 -15.95 32.28
N CYS A 646 28.12 -14.66 32.02
CA CYS A 646 28.33 -14.11 30.68
C CYS A 646 29.80 -13.77 30.49
N THR A 647 30.49 -14.46 29.59
CA THR A 647 31.91 -14.19 29.31
C THR A 647 32.05 -12.89 28.51
N CYS A 648 32.65 -11.86 29.11
CA CYS A 648 32.96 -10.60 28.46
C CYS A 648 34.41 -10.61 27.96
N THR A 649 34.65 -10.20 26.71
CA THR A 649 35.99 -10.04 26.16
C THR A 649 36.15 -8.67 25.49
N ILE A 650 37.17 -7.92 25.90
CA ILE A 650 37.58 -6.66 25.26
C ILE A 650 38.85 -6.92 24.45
N ALA A 651 38.78 -6.71 23.13
CA ALA A 651 39.87 -6.97 22.20
C ALA A 651 41.08 -6.05 22.45
N SER A 652 42.22 -6.42 21.85
CA SER A 652 43.43 -5.61 21.91
C SER A 652 43.20 -4.25 21.24
N GLY A 653 43.51 -3.16 21.95
CA GLY A 653 43.32 -1.79 21.45
C GLY A 653 41.87 -1.29 21.45
N ALA A 654 40.90 -2.09 21.92
CA ALA A 654 39.49 -1.70 21.95
C ALA A 654 39.12 -1.02 23.28
N LEU A 655 38.28 0.01 23.17
CA LEU A 655 37.65 0.71 24.29
C LEU A 655 36.20 0.26 24.50
N LEU A 656 35.85 -0.12 25.72
CA LEU A 656 34.45 -0.16 26.18
C LEU A 656 34.17 1.08 27.03
N LEU A 657 33.36 2.00 26.53
CA LEU A 657 32.96 3.22 27.24
C LEU A 657 31.58 3.03 27.89
N LEU A 658 31.49 3.06 29.22
CA LEU A 658 30.22 3.32 29.90
C LEU A 658 29.97 4.83 29.89
N LYS A 659 29.20 5.32 28.92
CA LYS A 659 29.00 6.77 28.70
C LYS A 659 28.21 7.43 29.84
N LYS A 660 27.17 6.75 30.33
CA LYS A 660 26.29 7.17 31.43
C LYS A 660 25.55 5.97 32.01
N GLY A 661 25.03 6.11 33.22
CA GLY A 661 24.23 5.06 33.87
C GLY A 661 25.09 4.03 34.61
N ILE A 662 24.53 2.84 34.84
CA ILE A 662 25.05 1.84 35.77
C ILE A 662 25.40 0.55 35.00
N LEU A 663 26.61 0.03 35.26
CA LEU A 663 27.06 -1.29 34.86
C LEU A 663 27.26 -2.17 36.10
N ASN A 664 26.53 -3.27 36.18
CA ASN A 664 26.65 -4.26 37.25
C ASN A 664 27.46 -5.47 36.79
N TYR A 665 28.50 -5.84 37.54
CA TYR A 665 29.26 -7.06 37.33
C TYR A 665 28.91 -8.11 38.40
N ASN A 666 28.42 -9.27 37.95
CA ASN A 666 27.91 -10.34 38.81
C ASN A 666 28.20 -11.75 38.24
N ASN A 667 29.33 -11.93 37.56
CA ASN A 667 29.81 -13.27 37.22
C ASN A 667 30.54 -13.90 38.42
N ILE A 668 30.40 -15.20 38.63
CA ILE A 668 31.12 -15.93 39.68
C ILE A 668 32.56 -16.26 39.26
N SER A 669 32.74 -16.71 38.02
CA SER A 669 34.04 -17.15 37.52
C SER A 669 34.94 -15.95 37.24
N ALA A 670 36.17 -16.00 37.75
CA ALA A 670 37.19 -15.00 37.51
C ALA A 670 37.57 -14.88 36.02
N ASP A 671 37.46 -15.98 35.27
CA ASP A 671 37.79 -16.02 33.83
C ASP A 671 36.69 -15.43 32.94
N SER A 672 35.54 -15.04 33.51
CA SER A 672 34.40 -14.51 32.76
C SER A 672 34.61 -13.06 32.31
N TRP A 673 35.65 -12.38 32.74
CA TRP A 673 36.05 -11.07 32.19
C TRP A 673 37.47 -11.14 31.64
N ARG A 674 37.64 -10.86 30.35
CA ARG A 674 38.93 -10.98 29.67
C ARG A 674 39.28 -9.72 28.90
N MET A 675 40.35 -9.06 29.30
CA MET A 675 40.97 -7.97 28.55
C MET A 675 42.23 -8.51 27.87
N VAL A 676 42.25 -8.50 26.53
CA VAL A 676 43.21 -9.29 25.75
C VAL A 676 44.66 -8.77 25.86
N SER A 677 44.83 -7.47 26.12
CA SER A 677 46.16 -6.83 26.24
C SER A 677 46.09 -5.60 27.15
N SER A 678 47.24 -4.97 27.41
CA SER A 678 47.31 -3.66 28.05
C SER A 678 46.67 -2.52 27.25
N GLY A 679 46.41 -2.72 25.96
CA GLY A 679 45.64 -1.78 25.14
C GLY A 679 44.12 -1.95 25.25
N SER A 680 43.64 -2.97 25.95
CA SER A 680 42.20 -3.16 26.19
C SER A 680 41.77 -2.24 27.34
N VAL A 681 40.70 -1.45 27.15
CA VAL A 681 40.31 -0.41 28.11
C VAL A 681 38.82 -0.49 28.46
N LEU A 682 38.50 -0.45 29.75
CA LEU A 682 37.16 -0.14 30.27
C LEU A 682 37.16 1.30 30.77
N LYS A 683 36.34 2.19 30.19
CA LYS A 683 36.26 3.59 30.62
C LYS A 683 34.88 3.92 31.18
N LEU A 684 34.86 4.52 32.37
CA LEU A 684 33.65 5.10 32.95
C LEU A 684 33.60 6.59 32.61
N GLY A 685 32.51 7.04 32.01
CA GLY A 685 32.19 8.44 31.78
C GLY A 685 31.93 9.21 33.07
N SER A 686 31.80 10.54 32.97
CA SER A 686 31.41 11.37 34.12
C SER A 686 30.02 10.97 34.59
N ALA A 687 29.85 10.74 35.90
CA ALA A 687 28.61 10.27 36.53
C ALA A 687 28.14 8.88 36.07
N ALA A 688 29.01 8.09 35.44
CA ALA A 688 28.77 6.66 35.22
C ALA A 688 29.18 5.86 36.46
N GLU A 689 28.49 4.76 36.73
CA GLU A 689 28.69 3.93 37.91
C GLU A 689 29.01 2.48 37.52
N LEU A 690 30.07 1.94 38.11
CA LEU A 690 30.39 0.52 38.07
C LEU A 690 30.08 -0.10 39.44
N CYS A 691 29.16 -1.05 39.46
CA CYS A 691 28.74 -1.79 40.65
C CYS A 691 29.34 -3.20 40.62
N LEU A 692 30.14 -3.54 41.63
CA LEU A 692 30.74 -4.86 41.80
C LEU A 692 29.94 -5.68 42.81
N LEU A 693 29.08 -6.56 42.28
CA LEU A 693 28.38 -7.58 43.07
C LEU A 693 29.29 -8.81 43.29
N GLN A 694 30.24 -9.01 42.38
CA GLN A 694 31.36 -9.95 42.48
C GLN A 694 32.69 -9.23 42.20
N SER A 695 33.81 -9.82 42.63
CA SER A 695 35.14 -9.24 42.34
C SER A 695 35.41 -9.31 40.84
N LEU A 696 35.94 -8.22 40.28
CA LEU A 696 36.25 -8.09 38.86
C LEU A 696 37.75 -8.00 38.67
N ASP A 697 38.34 -8.96 37.96
CA ASP A 697 39.74 -8.91 37.55
C ASP A 697 39.86 -8.42 36.11
N LEU A 698 40.60 -7.33 35.93
CA LEU A 698 40.87 -6.72 34.63
C LEU A 698 42.01 -7.43 33.88
N GLY A 699 42.77 -8.30 34.55
CA GLY A 699 43.91 -9.02 33.97
C GLY A 699 44.96 -8.06 33.38
N LEU A 700 45.24 -8.21 32.08
CA LEU A 700 46.23 -7.38 31.39
C LEU A 700 45.74 -5.97 31.05
N GLY A 701 44.44 -5.71 31.10
CA GLY A 701 43.85 -4.44 30.68
C GLY A 701 43.84 -3.37 31.77
N MET A 702 43.13 -2.26 31.49
CA MET A 702 42.96 -1.19 32.47
C MET A 702 41.55 -0.58 32.51
N ALA A 703 41.17 -0.12 33.69
CA ALA A 703 39.98 0.69 33.92
C ALA A 703 40.35 2.18 34.06
N ILE A 704 39.63 3.06 33.35
CA ILE A 704 39.77 4.51 33.45
C ILE A 704 38.50 5.09 34.03
N LEU A 705 38.61 5.72 35.20
CA LEU A 705 37.51 6.40 35.87
C LEU A 705 37.62 7.90 35.60
N SER A 706 36.67 8.45 34.84
CA SER A 706 36.58 9.89 34.62
C SER A 706 36.20 10.62 35.92
N LYS A 707 36.38 11.94 35.96
CA LYS A 707 35.95 12.77 37.09
C LYS A 707 34.47 12.50 37.40
N ASN A 708 34.14 12.32 38.68
CA ASN A 708 32.79 11.99 39.18
C ASN A 708 32.23 10.62 38.74
N ALA A 709 33.05 9.71 38.23
CA ALA A 709 32.65 8.31 38.11
C ALA A 709 32.55 7.68 39.51
N ILE A 710 31.65 6.71 39.66
CA ILE A 710 31.38 6.02 40.93
C ILE A 710 31.80 4.56 40.79
N LEU A 711 32.56 4.06 41.77
CA LEU A 711 32.86 2.64 41.91
C LEU A 711 32.24 2.14 43.21
N ARG A 712 31.14 1.38 43.09
CA ARG A 712 30.43 0.77 44.23
C ARG A 712 30.86 -0.69 44.38
N ARG A 713 31.14 -1.11 45.62
CA ARG A 713 31.59 -2.48 45.90
C ARG A 713 30.76 -3.10 47.00
N MET A 714 30.25 -4.31 46.78
CA MET A 714 29.70 -5.10 47.89
C MET A 714 30.82 -5.51 48.85
N ALA A 715 30.48 -5.75 50.12
CA ALA A 715 31.46 -6.13 51.15
C ALA A 715 32.32 -7.33 50.70
N GLY A 716 33.65 -7.14 50.74
CA GLY A 716 34.62 -8.16 50.32
C GLY A 716 34.80 -8.33 48.81
N ARG A 717 34.26 -7.42 47.97
CA ARG A 717 34.46 -7.42 46.51
C ARG A 717 35.46 -6.36 46.08
N GLU A 718 36.32 -6.72 45.14
CA GLU A 718 37.42 -5.86 44.70
C GLU A 718 37.48 -5.72 43.17
N LEU A 719 38.00 -4.58 42.72
CA LEU A 719 38.44 -4.38 41.34
C LEU A 719 39.95 -4.63 41.30
N LEU A 720 40.37 -5.67 40.60
CA LEU A 720 41.78 -6.08 40.49
C LEU A 720 42.34 -5.69 39.12
N GLY A 721 43.62 -5.32 39.07
CA GLY A 721 44.32 -4.95 37.83
C GLY A 721 44.61 -3.45 37.69
N GLY A 722 44.90 -3.00 36.46
CA GLY A 722 45.29 -1.62 36.19
C GLY A 722 44.11 -0.64 36.33
N VAL A 723 44.17 0.30 37.27
CA VAL A 723 43.12 1.31 37.48
C VAL A 723 43.72 2.71 37.45
N HIS A 724 43.12 3.61 36.65
CA HIS A 724 43.51 5.01 36.57
C HIS A 724 42.30 5.93 36.82
N ALA A 725 42.39 6.79 37.84
CA ALA A 725 41.34 7.72 38.22
C ALA A 725 41.73 9.17 37.88
N LEU A 726 40.91 9.84 37.07
CA LEU A 726 41.16 11.21 36.57
C LEU A 726 40.51 12.31 37.45
N GLY A 727 40.16 11.99 38.71
CA GLY A 727 39.54 12.92 39.67
C GLY A 727 39.05 12.25 40.96
N THR A 728 38.25 12.94 41.78
CA THR A 728 37.62 12.36 42.99
C THR A 728 36.65 11.24 42.58
N VAL A 729 37.02 10.00 42.89
CA VAL A 729 36.15 8.81 42.75
C VAL A 729 35.38 8.65 44.05
N MET A 730 34.07 8.51 43.95
CA MET A 730 33.24 8.17 45.11
C MET A 730 33.25 6.65 45.29
N PHE A 731 33.64 6.22 46.48
CA PHE A 731 33.55 4.84 46.93
C PHE A 731 32.42 4.79 47.95
N ASP A 732 31.42 3.95 47.69
CA ASP A 732 30.41 3.57 48.67
C ASP A 732 30.72 2.18 49.25
#